data_AF-A0A9W9ETY1-F1
#
_entry.id   AF-A0A9W9ETY1-F1
#
_cell.length_a   1.000
_cell.length_b   1.000
_cell.length_c   1.000
_cell.angle_alpha   90.00
_cell.angle_beta   90.00
_cell.angle_gamma   90.00
#
_symmetry.space_group_name_H-M   'P 1'
#
loop_
_entity.id
_entity.type
_entity.pdbx_description
1 polymer ?
#
loop_
_entity_poly.entity_id
_entity_poly.type
_entity_poly.pdbx_seq_one_letter_code
_entity_poly.pdbx_strand_id
1 'polypeptide(L)'
;MADDKSSRQATLGRFFGSDANSNQAPKKQTTLAFGGKRQRVSSDNAEENVENSAGDSKDAMVDVKDEDGTDAQANPTETANTLKREKIEADEESDNSDVQPVSKRRRKAAKEGSSPAPKKSPKKSPKKATPSPKPSKSPKMEAASPSPKPILKKASGEETPEEETKSDKDEEEPSESEGEDEVKPEIKKKTMEKVQATLQSSGKDLYPDWKAGDPVPYAALCTTFSEVEKTSKRLAIMAYCSQFLQQVLRLTPNDLLPTVQLMINKLAADYAGIELGIGESLIMKAIGECTGRSLAVIKSDQHDIGDLGLVAAKSRSNQPTMFKPKALTVRGVHEGLLGIAKVSGHGSQDKKISGIKKLLAAADVATTGKGSKGVDITKDKGGPSEAKFIVRFLEGKLRLGLAERTVLVSLAQAIVSHEAAVAGKKASVEKMAEGESILKTVYSELPSYETIIPAVLEHGLFKLSDVCKLQPGIPLKPMLAKPTKSITEVLDRFEGKEFTCEYKYDGERAQIHFVAPSAIKDFPSSTATLQKDSRGHSAIFSRNSEDLSKKYPDVLGKLDSWVKDDVTSFVLDCETVAWDMETKKVLPFQQLMTRKRKDVKAEDVKVKVCVFAFDLLFFNGEPCVKKSLRERRNLLHECFQPVEGEFQFAQYGNTNVLDEIQEMLEDSVKSSCEGLMVKMLDTDESGYEPSKRSRNWLKVKKDYLAGVGDSLDLVVLGAYYGRGKRTSVYGAFLLAAYNPNNDTYETICNIGTGFSEAALEEFHKELSQTVIDRPKPFYSHSSVNKDQPDVWFEPRLVWEVKTADLTLSPRYKAAADEFEGTTGGGKGVSLRFPRFIKSRDDKKPEQATTTRAVAEMYRKQEAVAKENAGKKGVDDDFEY
;
A
#
# COMPACT_ATOMS: atom_id res chain seq x y z
N MET A 1 61.41 -8.43 36.80
CA MET A 1 62.07 -8.19 38.11
C MET A 1 61.08 -7.42 38.96
N ALA A 2 60.95 -7.76 40.24
CA ALA A 2 60.06 -7.14 41.24
C ALA A 2 58.54 -7.21 40.92
N ASP A 3 57.60 -7.47 41.84
CA ASP A 3 57.45 -7.14 43.28
C ASP A 3 56.99 -5.67 43.53
N ASP A 4 56.06 -5.34 44.43
CA ASP A 4 55.11 -6.14 45.24
C ASP A 4 54.06 -5.21 45.92
N LYS A 5 53.04 -5.79 46.56
CA LYS A 5 52.17 -5.27 47.66
C LYS A 5 51.98 -3.75 47.88
N SER A 6 50.75 -3.32 47.56
CA SER A 6 49.72 -2.83 48.52
C SER A 6 50.05 -1.83 49.65
N SER A 7 49.17 -0.82 49.80
CA SER A 7 48.15 -0.74 50.89
C SER A 7 47.96 0.64 51.56
N ARG A 8 46.74 0.80 52.12
CA ARG A 8 46.30 1.77 53.15
C ARG A 8 46.14 3.26 52.76
N GLN A 9 45.40 4.09 53.51
CA GLN A 9 44.12 3.90 54.26
C GLN A 9 43.70 5.27 54.86
N ALA A 10 42.43 5.66 54.77
CA ALA A 10 41.87 6.76 55.56
C ALA A 10 40.41 6.49 55.96
N THR A 11 40.17 6.42 57.27
CA THR A 11 38.92 6.60 58.06
C THR A 11 37.57 6.76 57.31
N LEU A 12 36.54 5.93 57.57
CA LEU A 12 35.64 5.98 58.75
C LEU A 12 35.03 7.39 58.95
N GLY A 13 33.72 7.64 58.95
CA GLY A 13 32.58 6.91 59.54
C GLY A 13 31.88 7.90 60.52
N ARG A 14 30.59 7.85 60.90
CA ARG A 14 29.43 6.93 60.79
C ARG A 14 28.15 7.82 60.62
N PHE A 15 26.89 7.37 60.53
CA PHE A 15 26.05 6.79 61.61
C PHE A 15 24.69 6.30 61.04
N PHE A 16 24.44 4.98 61.04
CA PHE A 16 23.17 4.25 60.78
C PHE A 16 22.44 4.49 59.42
N GLY A 17 21.76 3.54 58.77
CA GLY A 17 21.36 2.16 59.12
C GLY A 17 19.90 2.07 59.59
N SER A 18 19.07 1.08 59.25
CA SER A 18 19.18 -0.07 58.31
C SER A 18 17.79 -0.70 58.10
N ASP A 19 17.59 -1.41 56.97
CA ASP A 19 16.56 -2.46 56.66
C ASP A 19 15.13 -2.41 57.25
N ALA A 20 14.09 -2.38 56.39
CA ALA A 20 12.94 -3.31 56.43
C ALA A 20 11.88 -3.07 55.32
N ASN A 21 11.13 -4.13 54.99
CA ASN A 21 9.96 -4.21 54.09
C ASN A 21 8.92 -3.07 54.17
N SER A 22 8.32 -2.69 53.02
CA SER A 22 6.85 -2.60 52.87
C SER A 22 6.38 -2.31 51.43
N ASN A 23 5.08 -2.50 51.19
CA ASN A 23 4.38 -2.24 49.91
C ASN A 23 3.94 -0.77 49.75
N GLN A 24 3.50 -0.45 48.52
CA GLN A 24 2.66 0.68 48.08
C GLN A 24 3.39 1.94 47.57
N ALA A 25 2.92 2.41 46.41
CA ALA A 25 3.24 3.72 45.83
C ALA A 25 2.25 4.80 46.35
N PRO A 26 2.66 6.08 46.43
CA PRO A 26 1.85 7.12 47.06
C PRO A 26 0.64 7.54 46.22
N LYS A 27 -0.52 7.65 46.87
CA LYS A 27 -1.73 8.26 46.30
C LYS A 27 -1.62 9.79 46.37
N LYS A 28 -1.90 10.49 45.26
CA LYS A 28 -2.22 11.92 45.32
C LYS A 28 -3.72 12.11 45.63
N GLN A 29 -4.02 13.17 46.38
CA GLN A 29 -5.34 13.46 46.94
C GLN A 29 -5.77 14.85 46.51
N THR A 30 -6.99 14.98 45.99
CA THR A 30 -7.66 16.28 45.77
C THR A 30 -9.10 16.18 46.25
N THR A 31 -9.34 16.64 47.47
CA THR A 31 -10.68 16.78 48.07
C THR A 31 -11.30 18.11 47.70
N LEU A 32 -12.53 18.11 47.21
CA LEU A 32 -13.48 19.21 47.41
C LEU A 32 -14.84 18.62 47.75
N ALA A 33 -15.48 19.17 48.79
CA ALA A 33 -16.78 18.71 49.27
C ALA A 33 -17.56 19.91 49.83
N PHE A 34 -18.85 19.96 49.52
CA PHE A 34 -19.84 20.78 50.21
C PHE A 34 -21.03 19.88 50.55
N GLY A 35 -21.61 20.05 51.74
CA GLY A 35 -22.69 19.21 52.23
C GLY A 35 -23.73 20.00 53.02
N GLY A 36 -24.98 19.53 52.96
CA GLY A 36 -26.11 20.03 53.74
C GLY A 36 -26.87 18.86 54.39
N LYS A 37 -27.32 19.03 55.64
CA LYS A 37 -27.92 17.96 56.46
C LYS A 37 -29.45 18.06 56.51
N ARG A 38 -30.12 16.89 56.63
CA ARG A 38 -31.31 16.52 57.46
C ARG A 38 -32.25 15.56 56.71
N GLN A 39 -33.04 14.67 57.34
CA GLN A 39 -32.96 13.97 58.64
C GLN A 39 -33.96 12.76 58.64
N ARG A 40 -33.69 11.71 59.42
CA ARG A 40 -34.44 10.43 59.59
C ARG A 40 -35.98 10.47 59.50
N VAL A 41 -36.57 9.36 59.01
CA VAL A 41 -37.59 8.54 59.72
C VAL A 41 -37.31 7.03 59.49
N SER A 42 -37.73 6.19 60.43
CA SER A 42 -37.63 4.71 60.55
C SER A 42 -38.72 3.96 59.72
N SER A 43 -38.93 2.63 59.75
CA SER A 43 -38.59 1.56 60.72
C SER A 43 -38.57 0.14 60.12
N ASP A 44 -37.98 -0.82 60.84
CA ASP A 44 -37.96 -2.27 60.55
C ASP A 44 -39.16 -3.06 61.14
N ASN A 45 -39.36 -4.27 60.60
CA ASN A 45 -39.90 -5.54 61.16
C ASN A 45 -40.95 -5.59 62.30
N ALA A 46 -41.98 -6.45 62.11
CA ALA A 46 -42.33 -7.54 63.04
C ALA A 46 -43.27 -8.59 62.39
N GLU A 47 -43.37 -9.77 63.01
CA GLU A 47 -44.23 -10.94 62.68
C GLU A 47 -45.74 -10.70 63.05
N GLU A 48 -46.72 -11.63 62.96
CA GLU A 48 -46.73 -13.11 62.88
C GLU A 48 -48.12 -13.67 62.44
N ASN A 49 -48.16 -14.91 61.89
CA ASN A 49 -49.33 -15.84 61.79
C ASN A 49 -50.58 -15.40 60.97
N VAL A 50 -51.49 -16.27 60.48
CA VAL A 50 -52.08 -17.53 61.00
C VAL A 50 -52.44 -18.56 59.88
N GLU A 51 -52.39 -19.86 60.25
CA GLU A 51 -53.05 -21.07 59.67
C GLU A 51 -52.51 -21.87 58.45
N ASN A 52 -52.86 -23.18 58.47
CA ASN A 52 -52.36 -24.30 57.66
C ASN A 52 -53.54 -25.17 57.14
N SER A 53 -53.36 -25.87 56.02
CA SER A 53 -53.89 -27.25 55.79
C SER A 53 -53.26 -27.89 54.54
N ALA A 54 -53.31 -29.23 54.40
CA ALA A 54 -52.59 -29.99 53.37
C ALA A 54 -53.25 -31.33 52.97
N GLY A 55 -52.80 -31.93 51.85
CA GLY A 55 -53.28 -33.19 51.21
C GLY A 55 -54.24 -32.94 50.03
N ASP A 56 -54.34 -33.75 48.95
CA ASP A 56 -53.67 -35.00 48.49
C ASP A 56 -53.96 -35.16 46.95
N SER A 57 -53.55 -36.10 46.08
CA SER A 57 -52.93 -37.45 46.14
C SER A 57 -52.19 -37.85 44.81
N LYS A 58 -51.46 -38.99 44.83
CA LYS A 58 -51.31 -40.05 43.77
C LYS A 58 -50.55 -39.83 42.44
N ASP A 59 -49.32 -40.37 42.40
CA ASP A 59 -48.84 -41.58 41.67
C ASP A 59 -49.18 -41.89 40.18
N ALA A 60 -48.12 -42.01 39.35
CA ALA A 60 -47.76 -43.11 38.40
C ALA A 60 -46.58 -42.62 37.49
N MET A 61 -45.48 -43.30 37.12
CA MET A 61 -45.12 -44.69 36.72
C MET A 61 -45.70 -45.19 35.37
N VAL A 62 -45.01 -45.95 34.50
CA VAL A 62 -43.56 -46.10 34.15
C VAL A 62 -43.40 -47.02 32.89
N ASP A 63 -42.29 -46.90 32.14
CA ASP A 63 -41.64 -47.87 31.19
C ASP A 63 -42.25 -48.44 29.86
N VAL A 64 -41.43 -48.27 28.79
CA VAL A 64 -40.80 -49.27 27.87
C VAL A 64 -41.62 -50.21 26.93
N LYS A 65 -41.28 -50.17 25.61
CA LYS A 65 -40.76 -51.25 24.71
C LYS A 65 -40.52 -50.69 23.28
N ASP A 66 -39.50 -51.02 22.46
CA ASP A 66 -38.89 -52.31 22.03
C ASP A 66 -39.79 -53.09 21.03
N GLU A 67 -39.40 -53.63 19.86
CA GLU A 67 -38.18 -53.71 19.01
C GLU A 67 -38.60 -53.47 17.51
N ASP A 68 -37.83 -53.22 16.43
CA ASP A 68 -36.39 -53.08 16.06
C ASP A 68 -36.27 -51.96 14.94
N GLY A 69 -35.53 -51.93 13.80
CA GLY A 69 -34.54 -52.83 13.15
C GLY A 69 -34.02 -52.40 11.75
N THR A 70 -32.96 -53.11 11.29
CA THR A 70 -32.29 -53.22 9.94
C THR A 70 -32.31 -52.08 8.87
N ASP A 71 -31.17 -51.39 8.74
CA ASP A 71 -30.16 -51.41 7.63
C ASP A 71 -30.47 -51.12 6.11
N ALA A 72 -29.39 -50.77 5.38
CA ALA A 72 -29.16 -50.72 3.90
C ALA A 72 -30.14 -49.90 3.01
N GLN A 73 -29.77 -48.78 2.37
CA GLN A 73 -28.74 -48.46 1.33
C GLN A 73 -29.22 -48.46 -0.16
N ALA A 74 -28.92 -47.34 -0.83
CA ALA A 74 -28.55 -47.16 -2.26
C ALA A 74 -29.58 -47.25 -3.42
N ASN A 75 -29.87 -46.06 -4.01
CA ASN A 75 -29.75 -45.72 -5.45
C ASN A 75 -30.71 -46.35 -6.52
N PRO A 76 -30.80 -45.79 -7.76
CA PRO A 76 -30.82 -44.37 -8.16
C PRO A 76 -31.84 -44.12 -9.32
N THR A 77 -31.45 -43.31 -10.32
CA THR A 77 -31.95 -43.18 -11.71
C THR A 77 -33.09 -42.20 -12.04
N GLU A 78 -33.08 -41.77 -13.30
CA GLU A 78 -33.77 -40.59 -13.85
C GLU A 78 -34.97 -40.97 -14.73
N THR A 79 -35.91 -40.03 -14.94
CA THR A 79 -36.29 -39.48 -16.28
C THR A 79 -37.43 -38.45 -16.14
N ALA A 80 -37.69 -37.66 -17.18
CA ALA A 80 -38.65 -36.54 -17.17
C ALA A 80 -39.75 -36.71 -18.23
N ASN A 81 -40.91 -36.02 -18.08
CA ASN A 81 -41.70 -35.56 -19.25
C ASN A 81 -42.84 -34.53 -18.99
N THR A 82 -42.82 -33.45 -19.79
CA THR A 82 -43.92 -32.76 -20.52
C THR A 82 -45.16 -32.07 -19.87
N LEU A 83 -45.56 -30.98 -20.58
CA LEU A 83 -46.89 -30.34 -20.83
C LEU A 83 -46.99 -28.89 -20.28
N LYS A 84 -47.10 -27.77 -21.04
CA LYS A 84 -47.97 -27.30 -22.17
C LYS A 84 -49.47 -27.13 -21.81
N ARG A 85 -50.21 -26.07 -22.20
CA ARG A 85 -49.96 -24.68 -22.72
C ARG A 85 -51.34 -23.92 -22.79
N GLU A 86 -51.35 -22.61 -23.15
CA GLU A 86 -52.44 -21.79 -23.82
C GLU A 86 -53.30 -20.85 -22.91
N LYS A 87 -53.74 -19.62 -23.28
CA LYS A 87 -53.33 -18.57 -24.29
C LYS A 87 -54.23 -17.28 -24.24
N ILE A 88 -53.78 -16.16 -24.85
CA ILE A 88 -54.58 -15.07 -25.57
C ILE A 88 -55.48 -14.12 -24.69
N GLU A 89 -55.69 -12.81 -24.92
CA GLU A 89 -55.26 -11.77 -25.92
C GLU A 89 -55.35 -10.28 -25.36
N ALA A 90 -54.85 -9.30 -26.14
CA ALA A 90 -55.19 -7.84 -26.35
C ALA A 90 -56.08 -6.99 -25.38
N ASP A 91 -56.05 -5.62 -25.30
CA ASP A 91 -55.17 -4.54 -25.84
C ASP A 91 -55.36 -3.15 -25.12
N GLU A 92 -54.42 -2.20 -25.39
CA GLU A 92 -54.48 -0.69 -25.40
C GLU A 92 -54.70 0.28 -24.18
N GLU A 93 -54.06 1.47 -24.35
CA GLU A 93 -54.25 2.88 -23.86
C GLU A 93 -53.86 3.50 -22.46
N SER A 94 -53.20 4.68 -22.57
CA SER A 94 -53.26 5.93 -21.74
C SER A 94 -52.34 6.22 -20.51
N ASP A 95 -51.20 6.89 -20.80
CA ASP A 95 -50.70 8.23 -20.34
C ASP A 95 -50.58 8.76 -18.86
N ASN A 96 -49.46 9.50 -18.66
CA ASN A 96 -49.14 10.68 -17.83
C ASN A 96 -48.78 10.75 -16.31
N SER A 97 -47.71 11.55 -16.08
CA SER A 97 -47.30 12.45 -14.97
C SER A 97 -47.40 12.09 -13.45
N ASP A 98 -46.21 11.91 -12.84
CA ASP A 98 -45.56 12.69 -11.76
C ASP A 98 -46.34 13.21 -10.50
N VAL A 99 -45.69 13.15 -9.30
CA VAL A 99 -45.83 14.10 -8.15
C VAL A 99 -44.92 13.71 -6.94
N GLN A 100 -44.41 14.72 -6.22
CA GLN A 100 -43.56 14.59 -5.01
C GLN A 100 -44.34 14.43 -3.68
N PRO A 101 -43.73 13.89 -2.60
CA PRO A 101 -44.32 13.88 -1.26
C PRO A 101 -44.30 15.26 -0.55
N VAL A 102 -45.34 15.55 0.24
CA VAL A 102 -45.68 16.91 0.70
C VAL A 102 -45.25 17.23 2.15
N SER A 103 -44.95 18.51 2.40
CA SER A 103 -44.51 19.10 3.67
C SER A 103 -45.48 19.00 4.88
N LYS A 104 -44.95 19.27 6.09
CA LYS A 104 -45.73 19.67 7.27
C LYS A 104 -45.35 21.09 7.73
N ARG A 105 -46.28 21.77 8.41
CA ARG A 105 -46.47 23.24 8.37
C ARG A 105 -46.77 23.82 9.76
N ARG A 106 -46.20 24.97 10.16
CA ARG A 106 -46.84 25.85 11.17
C ARG A 106 -46.39 27.33 11.20
N ARG A 107 -47.38 28.21 10.98
CA ARG A 107 -47.58 29.63 11.41
C ARG A 107 -46.55 30.68 10.94
N LYS A 108 -46.95 31.78 10.26
CA LYS A 108 -47.75 32.99 10.66
C LYS A 108 -46.82 34.04 11.34
N ALA A 109 -46.77 35.32 10.97
CA ALA A 109 -47.71 36.15 10.19
C ALA A 109 -47.03 37.28 9.36
N ALA A 110 -47.80 37.90 8.44
CA ALA A 110 -48.02 39.35 8.17
C ALA A 110 -46.86 40.38 8.29
N LYS A 111 -46.79 41.48 7.52
CA LYS A 111 -47.72 42.13 6.56
C LYS A 111 -46.93 43.11 5.64
N GLU A 112 -47.55 43.53 4.51
CA GLU A 112 -47.39 44.79 3.72
C GLU A 112 -46.06 45.61 3.71
N GLY A 113 -45.59 46.17 2.57
CA GLY A 113 -46.13 46.17 1.21
C GLY A 113 -45.48 47.21 0.25
N SER A 114 -45.94 47.22 -1.01
CA SER A 114 -45.75 48.24 -2.08
C SER A 114 -44.34 48.65 -2.58
N SER A 115 -44.11 48.34 -3.86
CA SER A 115 -43.21 48.96 -4.86
C SER A 115 -43.60 50.43 -5.17
N PRO A 116 -42.96 51.20 -6.12
CA PRO A 116 -41.97 50.84 -7.15
C PRO A 116 -40.78 51.83 -7.39
N ALA A 117 -39.99 51.55 -8.44
CA ALA A 117 -38.92 52.39 -9.04
C ALA A 117 -39.51 53.55 -9.93
N PRO A 118 -38.80 54.36 -10.77
CA PRO A 118 -37.42 54.22 -11.33
C PRO A 118 -36.63 55.52 -11.71
N LYS A 119 -35.56 55.40 -12.55
CA LYS A 119 -34.92 56.40 -13.47
C LYS A 119 -34.06 57.53 -12.83
N LYS A 120 -32.76 57.72 -13.13
CA LYS A 120 -32.18 58.22 -14.42
C LYS A 120 -30.63 58.32 -14.41
N SER A 121 -30.03 58.31 -15.61
CA SER A 121 -28.62 58.69 -15.98
C SER A 121 -28.49 60.23 -16.25
N PRO A 122 -27.39 60.88 -16.79
CA PRO A 122 -26.17 60.34 -17.47
C PRO A 122 -24.80 61.14 -17.42
N LYS A 123 -23.76 60.58 -18.09
CA LYS A 123 -22.65 61.23 -18.89
C LYS A 123 -21.72 62.32 -18.28
N LYS A 124 -20.39 62.09 -18.37
CA LYS A 124 -19.45 62.78 -19.32
C LYS A 124 -17.96 62.32 -19.21
N SER A 125 -17.18 62.55 -20.27
CA SER A 125 -15.70 62.45 -20.36
C SER A 125 -15.17 63.61 -21.25
N PRO A 126 -13.85 63.95 -21.24
CA PRO A 126 -13.00 63.63 -22.42
C PRO A 126 -11.45 63.53 -22.23
N LYS A 127 -10.79 62.95 -23.26
CA LYS A 127 -9.42 63.10 -23.86
C LYS A 127 -8.42 64.12 -23.23
N LYS A 128 -7.07 63.95 -23.26
CA LYS A 128 -6.07 63.54 -24.30
C LYS A 128 -4.74 63.07 -23.57
N ALA A 129 -3.51 62.83 -24.05
CA ALA A 129 -2.74 62.93 -25.33
C ALA A 129 -1.43 62.05 -25.31
N THR A 130 -0.54 62.17 -26.32
CA THR A 130 0.82 61.56 -26.46
C THR A 130 1.82 62.56 -27.09
N PRO A 131 3.17 62.43 -26.96
CA PRO A 131 4.00 61.79 -28.01
C PRO A 131 5.36 61.15 -27.54
N SER A 132 6.17 60.63 -28.48
CA SER A 132 7.56 60.09 -28.30
C SER A 132 8.61 60.91 -29.10
N PRO A 133 9.95 60.74 -28.90
CA PRO A 133 10.75 59.92 -29.83
C PRO A 133 12.06 59.24 -29.26
N LYS A 134 12.84 58.58 -30.14
CA LYS A 134 14.21 57.97 -29.98
C LYS A 134 15.32 59.00 -30.40
N PRO A 135 16.65 58.72 -30.67
CA PRO A 135 17.43 57.45 -30.77
C PRO A 135 18.95 57.45 -30.38
N SER A 136 19.69 56.40 -30.82
CA SER A 136 21.18 56.27 -31.01
C SER A 136 22.04 55.85 -29.79
N LYS A 137 23.23 55.20 -29.90
CA LYS A 137 24.03 54.69 -31.06
C LYS A 137 25.05 53.59 -30.60
N SER A 138 25.61 52.79 -31.51
CA SER A 138 26.72 51.82 -31.29
C SER A 138 28.02 52.24 -32.04
N PRO A 139 29.23 51.66 -31.79
CA PRO A 139 29.74 50.53 -32.62
C PRO A 139 30.90 49.62 -32.07
N LYS A 140 31.18 48.50 -32.78
CA LYS A 140 32.50 47.80 -33.09
C LYS A 140 33.46 47.35 -31.95
N MET A 141 33.90 46.08 -31.85
CA MET A 141 34.74 45.18 -32.70
C MET A 141 36.27 45.31 -32.52
N GLU A 142 36.95 44.25 -32.07
CA GLU A 142 38.06 43.54 -32.77
C GLU A 142 38.51 42.27 -32.00
N ALA A 143 39.48 41.48 -32.54
CA ALA A 143 39.78 40.11 -32.10
C ALA A 143 41.28 39.72 -32.15
N ALA A 144 41.71 38.75 -31.32
CA ALA A 144 43.02 38.08 -31.43
C ALA A 144 43.06 36.71 -30.72
N SER A 145 43.99 35.85 -31.12
CA SER A 145 44.36 34.54 -30.53
C SER A 145 45.84 34.25 -30.93
N PRO A 146 46.51 33.12 -30.58
CA PRO A 146 46.21 32.04 -29.60
C PRO A 146 47.45 31.61 -28.72
N SER A 147 47.25 30.59 -27.85
CA SER A 147 48.27 29.58 -27.43
C SER A 147 49.50 30.03 -26.58
N PRO A 148 50.32 29.09 -26.02
CA PRO A 148 49.95 27.89 -25.25
C PRO A 148 50.75 27.77 -23.90
N LYS A 149 50.59 26.67 -23.14
CA LYS A 149 51.49 26.28 -22.02
C LYS A 149 51.94 24.81 -22.12
N PRO A 150 53.15 24.44 -21.62
CA PRO A 150 53.76 23.12 -21.85
C PRO A 150 53.52 22.08 -20.73
N ILE A 151 54.00 20.85 -21.00
CA ILE A 151 53.94 19.63 -20.17
C ILE A 151 55.31 19.37 -19.50
N LEU A 152 55.37 18.78 -18.29
CA LEU A 152 56.42 17.81 -17.88
C LEU A 152 56.05 17.03 -16.58
N LYS A 153 56.91 16.10 -16.11
CA LYS A 153 56.53 14.94 -15.27
C LYS A 153 57.37 14.72 -13.97
N LYS A 154 56.68 14.25 -12.91
CA LYS A 154 57.04 13.22 -11.88
C LYS A 154 58.24 13.39 -10.90
N ALA A 155 58.11 12.64 -9.79
CA ALA A 155 59.09 12.16 -8.79
C ALA A 155 59.55 13.13 -7.66
N SER A 156 59.95 12.70 -6.44
CA SER A 156 59.65 11.50 -5.60
C SER A 156 60.35 11.59 -4.22
N GLY A 157 59.85 10.89 -3.18
CA GLY A 157 60.41 10.81 -1.80
C GLY A 157 59.49 11.50 -0.77
N GLU A 158 58.99 10.87 0.30
CA GLU A 158 59.64 10.22 1.47
C GLU A 158 60.26 11.26 2.45
N GLU A 159 60.09 11.17 3.78
CA GLU A 159 59.63 10.06 4.66
C GLU A 159 58.59 10.52 5.72
N THR A 160 57.68 9.62 6.16
CA THR A 160 57.50 9.19 7.58
C THR A 160 56.34 8.19 7.72
N PRO A 161 56.37 7.20 8.65
CA PRO A 161 55.41 6.09 8.65
C PRO A 161 54.43 6.00 9.84
N GLU A 162 53.32 5.31 9.57
CA GLU A 162 52.40 4.52 10.42
C GLU A 162 52.37 4.63 11.96
N GLU A 163 51.16 4.80 12.51
CA GLU A 163 50.68 3.95 13.63
C GLU A 163 49.17 3.66 13.47
N GLU A 164 48.71 2.46 13.85
CA GLU A 164 47.29 2.04 13.69
C GLU A 164 46.36 2.67 14.74
N THR A 165 45.15 3.09 14.32
CA THR A 165 43.97 3.09 15.22
C THR A 165 42.73 2.54 14.53
N LYS A 166 42.17 1.45 15.08
CA LYS A 166 40.86 0.91 14.71
C LYS A 166 39.80 1.41 15.70
N SER A 167 38.72 1.98 15.20
CA SER A 167 37.42 1.95 15.89
C SER A 167 36.27 2.21 14.92
N ASP A 168 35.60 1.14 14.48
CA ASP A 168 34.36 1.25 13.70
C ASP A 168 33.26 1.98 14.49
N LYS A 169 32.51 2.88 13.83
CA LYS A 169 31.08 3.17 14.10
C LYS A 169 30.46 4.18 13.13
N ASP A 170 30.17 3.73 11.92
CA ASP A 170 29.14 4.32 11.06
C ASP A 170 28.03 3.27 10.87
N GLU A 171 26.91 3.45 11.58
CA GLU A 171 25.72 2.59 11.46
C GLU A 171 24.74 3.23 10.45
N GLU A 172 24.89 2.92 9.16
CA GLU A 172 23.93 3.32 8.12
C GLU A 172 22.57 2.61 8.32
N GLU A 173 21.60 3.32 8.88
CA GLU A 173 20.21 2.86 9.06
C GLU A 173 19.42 2.74 7.72
N PRO A 174 18.40 1.88 7.64
CA PRO A 174 17.91 1.34 6.38
C PRO A 174 16.84 2.22 5.72
N SER A 175 17.29 3.19 4.91
CA SER A 175 16.47 3.72 3.82
C SER A 175 16.26 2.66 2.72
N GLU A 176 15.12 2.68 2.03
CA GLU A 176 14.75 1.68 1.01
C GLU A 176 15.56 1.83 -0.30
N SER A 177 16.83 1.46 -0.24
CA SER A 177 17.68 1.26 -1.42
C SER A 177 17.38 -0.11 -2.07
N GLU A 178 16.47 -0.11 -3.06
CA GLU A 178 16.16 -1.27 -3.92
C GLU A 178 17.34 -1.62 -4.86
N GLY A 179 18.52 -1.93 -4.30
CA GLY A 179 19.77 -2.20 -5.03
C GLY A 179 20.48 -3.51 -4.65
N GLU A 180 19.87 -4.34 -3.79
CA GLU A 180 20.52 -5.51 -3.17
C GLU A 180 21.05 -6.58 -4.14
N ASP A 181 20.56 -6.59 -5.38
CA ASP A 181 20.97 -7.59 -6.37
C ASP A 181 22.39 -7.34 -6.91
N GLU A 182 22.87 -6.08 -6.95
CA GLU A 182 24.26 -5.71 -7.29
C GLU A 182 25.27 -5.99 -6.14
N VAL A 183 24.84 -6.55 -4.99
CA VAL A 183 25.76 -6.91 -3.90
C VAL A 183 26.73 -8.01 -4.35
N LYS A 184 28.04 -7.75 -4.21
CA LYS A 184 29.15 -8.66 -4.58
C LYS A 184 28.97 -10.07 -3.98
N PRO A 185 29.33 -11.15 -4.70
CA PRO A 185 29.12 -12.53 -4.26
C PRO A 185 29.80 -12.85 -2.92
N GLU A 186 30.96 -12.25 -2.64
CA GLU A 186 31.67 -12.37 -1.35
C GLU A 186 30.86 -11.86 -0.16
N ILE A 187 30.10 -10.77 -0.36
CA ILE A 187 29.26 -10.16 0.68
C ILE A 187 28.01 -11.01 0.89
N LYS A 188 27.42 -11.54 -0.20
CA LYS A 188 26.34 -12.55 -0.12
C LYS A 188 26.80 -13.77 0.68
N LYS A 189 27.97 -14.34 0.37
CA LYS A 189 28.56 -15.47 1.10
C LYS A 189 28.77 -15.17 2.60
N LYS A 190 29.46 -14.07 2.95
CA LYS A 190 29.65 -13.63 4.36
C LYS A 190 28.33 -13.39 5.11
N THR A 191 27.29 -12.96 4.40
CA THR A 191 25.95 -12.74 4.97
C THR A 191 25.28 -14.08 5.31
N MET A 192 25.37 -15.06 4.40
CA MET A 192 24.81 -16.40 4.60
C MET A 192 25.57 -17.19 5.66
N GLU A 193 26.88 -17.04 5.75
CA GLU A 193 27.71 -17.58 6.84
C GLU A 193 27.26 -17.04 8.21
N LYS A 194 26.92 -15.73 8.32
CA LYS A 194 26.37 -15.14 9.55
C LYS A 194 24.96 -15.65 9.88
N VAL A 195 24.10 -15.83 8.88
CA VAL A 195 22.78 -16.48 9.07
C VAL A 195 22.97 -17.91 9.57
N GLN A 196 23.84 -18.69 8.92
CA GLN A 196 24.12 -20.08 9.29
C GLN A 196 24.76 -20.22 10.68
N ALA A 197 25.65 -19.31 11.07
CA ALA A 197 26.17 -19.24 12.44
C ALA A 197 25.06 -18.93 13.46
N THR A 198 24.14 -18.02 13.12
CA THR A 198 22.97 -17.71 13.96
C THR A 198 22.08 -18.94 14.12
N LEU A 199 21.73 -19.61 13.00
CA LEU A 199 20.96 -20.86 12.95
C LEU A 199 21.57 -21.98 13.79
N GLN A 200 22.90 -22.11 13.78
CA GLN A 200 23.63 -23.12 14.57
C GLN A 200 23.75 -22.73 16.05
N SER A 201 23.82 -21.44 16.37
CA SER A 201 23.99 -20.94 17.74
C SER A 201 22.76 -21.12 18.65
N SER A 202 21.54 -21.21 18.10
CA SER A 202 20.34 -21.43 18.93
C SER A 202 20.23 -22.87 19.44
N GLY A 203 20.81 -23.84 18.74
CA GLY A 203 20.85 -25.28 19.11
C GLY A 203 19.49 -25.99 19.19
N LYS A 204 18.37 -25.27 19.03
CA LYS A 204 17.00 -25.72 19.22
C LYS A 204 16.03 -24.85 18.41
N ASP A 205 14.95 -25.44 17.94
CA ASP A 205 13.84 -24.74 17.27
C ASP A 205 13.09 -23.83 18.27
N LEU A 206 12.59 -22.68 17.78
CA LEU A 206 11.90 -21.67 18.60
C LEU A 206 10.62 -22.19 19.29
N TYR A 207 9.98 -23.19 18.70
CA TYR A 207 8.81 -23.87 19.22
C TYR A 207 9.11 -25.39 19.31
N PRO A 208 8.65 -26.11 20.36
CA PRO A 208 8.83 -27.55 20.45
C PRO A 208 8.17 -28.29 19.29
N ASP A 209 8.78 -29.39 18.84
CA ASP A 209 8.19 -30.24 17.82
C ASP A 209 6.79 -30.72 18.21
N TRP A 210 5.82 -30.46 17.33
CA TRP A 210 4.56 -31.17 17.34
C TRP A 210 4.73 -32.57 16.73
N LYS A 211 3.78 -33.46 16.97
CA LYS A 211 3.78 -34.81 16.40
C LYS A 211 3.69 -34.72 14.87
N ALA A 212 4.63 -35.37 14.18
CA ALA A 212 4.65 -35.41 12.72
C ALA A 212 3.30 -35.90 12.14
N GLY A 213 2.84 -35.23 11.08
CA GLY A 213 1.53 -35.43 10.48
C GLY A 213 0.36 -34.70 11.16
N ASP A 214 0.49 -34.24 12.40
CA ASP A 214 -0.53 -33.37 13.01
C ASP A 214 -0.44 -31.94 12.41
N PRO A 215 -1.55 -31.18 12.28
CA PRO A 215 -1.52 -29.83 11.71
C PRO A 215 -0.67 -28.85 12.52
N VAL A 216 0.01 -27.93 11.82
CA VAL A 216 0.97 -26.97 12.43
C VAL A 216 0.26 -26.08 13.46
N PRO A 217 0.71 -26.04 14.73
CA PRO A 217 0.11 -25.16 15.74
C PRO A 217 0.24 -23.68 15.36
N TYR A 218 -0.84 -22.91 15.45
CA TYR A 218 -0.78 -21.48 15.12
C TYR A 218 0.09 -20.69 16.13
N ALA A 219 0.13 -21.14 17.38
CA ALA A 219 1.07 -20.68 18.41
C ALA A 219 2.56 -20.79 18.00
N ALA A 220 2.94 -21.74 17.12
CA ALA A 220 4.32 -21.88 16.64
C ALA A 220 4.69 -20.76 15.66
N LEU A 221 3.77 -20.44 14.74
CA LEU A 221 3.87 -19.27 13.86
C LEU A 221 3.85 -17.96 14.68
N CYS A 222 3.01 -17.86 15.70
CA CYS A 222 2.95 -16.69 16.59
C CYS A 222 4.21 -16.51 17.45
N THR A 223 4.87 -17.62 17.83
CA THR A 223 6.18 -17.60 18.50
C THR A 223 7.26 -17.05 17.56
N THR A 224 7.31 -17.56 16.32
CA THR A 224 8.21 -17.07 15.28
C THR A 224 7.99 -15.58 14.98
N PHE A 225 6.73 -15.16 14.83
CA PHE A 225 6.35 -13.75 14.68
C PHE A 225 6.78 -12.87 15.88
N SER A 226 6.68 -13.36 17.12
CA SER A 226 7.11 -12.62 18.31
C SER A 226 8.62 -12.37 18.33
N GLU A 227 9.44 -13.36 17.95
CA GLU A 227 10.91 -13.18 17.91
C GLU A 227 11.35 -12.32 16.72
N VAL A 228 10.64 -12.38 15.58
CA VAL A 228 10.81 -11.44 14.47
C VAL A 228 10.46 -10.00 14.91
N GLU A 229 9.32 -9.78 15.58
CA GLU A 229 8.89 -8.45 16.02
C GLU A 229 9.85 -7.79 17.03
N LYS A 230 10.63 -8.59 17.78
CA LYS A 230 11.62 -8.11 18.75
C LYS A 230 12.91 -7.58 18.12
N THR A 231 13.23 -7.88 16.87
CA THR A 231 14.53 -7.57 16.26
C THR A 231 14.42 -6.72 15.00
N SER A 232 15.31 -5.73 14.84
CA SER A 232 15.53 -5.02 13.57
C SER A 232 16.48 -5.77 12.63
N LYS A 233 17.25 -6.74 13.14
CA LYS A 233 18.33 -7.39 12.40
C LYS A 233 17.77 -8.42 11.42
N ARG A 234 17.66 -8.03 10.14
CA ARG A 234 17.13 -8.86 9.05
C ARG A 234 17.70 -10.28 8.99
N LEU A 235 18.98 -10.48 9.30
CA LEU A 235 19.61 -11.82 9.30
C LEU A 235 19.06 -12.74 10.41
N ALA A 236 18.67 -12.18 11.56
CA ALA A 236 17.97 -12.92 12.61
C ALA A 236 16.52 -13.21 12.20
N ILE A 237 15.84 -12.25 11.56
CA ILE A 237 14.50 -12.47 10.98
C ILE A 237 14.51 -13.64 9.99
N MET A 238 15.48 -13.65 9.06
CA MET A 238 15.69 -14.74 8.10
C MET A 238 15.98 -16.07 8.79
N ALA A 239 16.83 -16.09 9.82
CA ALA A 239 17.13 -17.30 10.58
C ALA A 239 15.87 -17.88 11.24
N TYR A 240 15.09 -17.05 11.96
CA TYR A 240 13.85 -17.48 12.62
C TYR A 240 12.80 -17.99 11.63
N CYS A 241 12.60 -17.29 10.51
CA CYS A 241 11.69 -17.72 9.46
C CYS A 241 12.16 -19.02 8.79
N SER A 242 13.46 -19.18 8.53
CA SER A 242 14.01 -20.40 7.91
C SER A 242 13.94 -21.61 8.85
N GLN A 243 14.17 -21.45 10.16
CA GLN A 243 13.99 -22.53 11.15
C GLN A 243 12.54 -23.00 11.17
N PHE A 244 11.59 -22.07 11.31
CA PHE A 244 10.18 -22.44 11.37
C PHE A 244 9.67 -23.09 10.09
N LEU A 245 10.05 -22.57 8.91
CA LEU A 245 9.70 -23.19 7.62
C LEU A 245 10.35 -24.57 7.45
N GLN A 246 11.58 -24.79 7.94
CA GLN A 246 12.23 -26.09 7.95
C GLN A 246 11.55 -27.08 8.91
N GLN A 247 11.06 -26.60 10.06
CA GLN A 247 10.27 -27.39 11.02
C GLN A 247 8.92 -27.80 10.41
N VAL A 248 8.25 -26.91 9.69
CA VAL A 248 7.02 -27.20 8.94
C VAL A 248 7.26 -28.24 7.84
N LEU A 249 8.31 -28.09 7.02
CA LEU A 249 8.73 -29.09 6.03
C LEU A 249 9.01 -30.46 6.67
N ARG A 250 9.66 -30.48 7.84
CA ARG A 250 10.07 -31.70 8.57
C ARG A 250 8.93 -32.45 9.23
N LEU A 251 7.87 -31.76 9.66
CA LEU A 251 6.78 -32.36 10.46
C LEU A 251 5.45 -32.46 9.71
N THR A 252 5.09 -31.44 8.92
CA THR A 252 3.77 -31.30 8.29
C THR A 252 3.86 -30.49 6.98
N PRO A 253 4.54 -30.99 5.92
CA PRO A 253 4.81 -30.23 4.70
C PRO A 253 3.54 -29.74 3.98
N ASN A 254 2.41 -30.43 4.12
CA ASN A 254 1.12 -30.04 3.55
C ASN A 254 0.54 -28.73 4.13
N ASP A 255 1.07 -28.22 5.25
CA ASP A 255 0.71 -26.91 5.82
C ASP A 255 1.68 -25.79 5.41
N LEU A 256 2.66 -26.06 4.54
CA LEU A 256 3.65 -25.07 4.09
C LEU A 256 3.01 -23.91 3.31
N LEU A 257 2.03 -24.20 2.44
CA LEU A 257 1.31 -23.18 1.67
C LEU A 257 0.55 -22.17 2.57
N PRO A 258 -0.38 -22.60 3.45
CA PRO A 258 -1.04 -21.67 4.37
C PRO A 258 -0.06 -21.05 5.38
N THR A 259 1.05 -21.71 5.73
CA THR A 259 2.13 -21.07 6.52
C THR A 259 2.71 -19.86 5.79
N VAL A 260 3.17 -20.04 4.55
CA VAL A 260 3.81 -18.98 3.75
C VAL A 260 2.81 -17.85 3.46
N GLN A 261 1.57 -18.18 3.09
CA GLN A 261 0.49 -17.20 2.88
C GLN A 261 0.23 -16.36 4.15
N LEU A 262 0.13 -16.99 5.34
CA LEU A 262 -0.02 -16.23 6.59
C LEU A 262 1.23 -15.39 6.93
N MET A 263 2.45 -15.86 6.62
CA MET A 263 3.69 -15.10 6.85
C MET A 263 3.81 -13.85 5.97
N ILE A 264 3.26 -13.84 4.75
CA ILE A 264 3.23 -12.68 3.85
C ILE A 264 1.94 -11.83 3.97
N ASN A 265 1.08 -12.13 4.95
CA ASN A 265 -0.23 -11.49 5.15
C ASN A 265 -1.20 -11.59 3.95
N LYS A 266 -1.24 -12.76 3.27
CA LYS A 266 -2.17 -13.06 2.17
C LYS A 266 -2.98 -14.32 2.47
N LEU A 267 -4.05 -14.56 1.69
CA LEU A 267 -4.91 -15.76 1.76
C LEU A 267 -5.01 -16.52 0.42
N ALA A 268 -4.45 -15.92 -0.63
CA ALA A 268 -4.33 -16.39 -2.01
C ALA A 268 -3.37 -15.43 -2.74
N ALA A 269 -2.93 -15.78 -3.94
CA ALA A 269 -2.26 -14.85 -4.85
C ALA A 269 -3.13 -13.61 -5.17
N ASP A 270 -2.46 -12.49 -5.46
CA ASP A 270 -3.06 -11.16 -5.59
C ASP A 270 -4.19 -11.12 -6.66
N TYR A 271 -4.03 -11.90 -7.75
CA TYR A 271 -4.96 -11.97 -8.87
C TYR A 271 -6.27 -12.73 -8.56
N ALA A 272 -6.33 -13.47 -7.45
CA ALA A 272 -7.54 -14.17 -7.03
C ALA A 272 -8.61 -13.22 -6.43
N GLY A 273 -8.29 -11.94 -6.21
CA GLY A 273 -9.23 -10.92 -5.73
C GLY A 273 -9.77 -11.16 -4.31
N ILE A 274 -9.06 -11.95 -3.49
CA ILE A 274 -9.49 -12.32 -2.14
C ILE A 274 -9.18 -11.20 -1.14
N GLU A 275 -10.04 -10.18 -1.14
CA GLU A 275 -10.03 -9.10 -0.14
C GLU A 275 -10.72 -9.57 1.16
N LEU A 276 -10.11 -9.35 2.34
CA LEU A 276 -10.79 -9.54 3.63
C LEU A 276 -12.03 -8.64 3.76
N GLY A 277 -11.98 -7.42 3.21
CA GLY A 277 -13.10 -6.49 3.16
C GLY A 277 -13.69 -6.17 4.53
N ILE A 278 -12.83 -5.83 5.49
CA ILE A 278 -13.16 -5.57 6.91
C ILE A 278 -12.52 -4.24 7.33
N GLY A 279 -13.31 -3.35 7.95
CA GLY A 279 -12.81 -2.11 8.55
C GLY A 279 -12.56 -2.26 10.06
N GLU A 280 -11.71 -1.41 10.61
CA GLU A 280 -11.34 -1.35 12.04
C GLU A 280 -12.57 -1.33 12.97
N SER A 281 -13.69 -0.73 12.55
CA SER A 281 -14.96 -0.71 13.29
C SER A 281 -15.59 -2.09 13.49
N LEU A 282 -15.54 -2.98 12.48
CA LEU A 282 -16.04 -4.35 12.57
C LEU A 282 -15.10 -5.22 13.43
N ILE A 283 -13.78 -4.97 13.35
CA ILE A 283 -12.78 -5.61 14.22
C ILE A 283 -13.04 -5.22 15.69
N MET A 284 -13.21 -3.92 15.98
CA MET A 284 -13.51 -3.44 17.33
C MET A 284 -14.85 -3.97 17.87
N LYS A 285 -15.89 -4.10 17.03
CA LYS A 285 -17.16 -4.77 17.38
C LYS A 285 -16.92 -6.24 17.72
N ALA A 286 -16.17 -6.97 16.90
CA ALA A 286 -15.85 -8.37 17.12
C ALA A 286 -14.99 -8.62 18.37
N ILE A 287 -14.01 -7.76 18.66
CA ILE A 287 -13.23 -7.81 19.92
C ILE A 287 -14.16 -7.55 21.11
N GLY A 288 -14.93 -6.46 21.10
CA GLY A 288 -15.82 -6.10 22.21
C GLY A 288 -16.86 -7.19 22.52
N GLU A 289 -17.51 -7.74 21.49
CA GLU A 289 -18.43 -8.88 21.63
C GLU A 289 -17.72 -10.18 22.04
N CYS A 290 -16.49 -10.43 21.58
CA CYS A 290 -15.74 -11.61 21.99
C CYS A 290 -15.33 -11.52 23.47
N THR A 291 -14.89 -10.35 23.94
CA THR A 291 -14.28 -10.17 25.27
C THR A 291 -15.19 -9.56 26.33
N GLY A 292 -16.46 -9.27 26.00
CA GLY A 292 -17.42 -8.63 26.90
C GLY A 292 -17.08 -7.18 27.26
N ARG A 293 -16.29 -6.48 26.44
CA ARG A 293 -15.87 -5.08 26.68
C ARG A 293 -16.67 -4.13 25.78
N SER A 294 -17.10 -2.99 26.31
CA SER A 294 -17.88 -2.03 25.53
C SER A 294 -17.05 -1.39 24.41
N LEU A 295 -17.71 -1.08 23.28
CA LEU A 295 -17.04 -0.50 22.11
C LEU A 295 -16.36 0.86 22.41
N ALA A 296 -16.86 1.62 23.39
CA ALA A 296 -16.23 2.85 23.85
C ALA A 296 -14.87 2.59 24.51
N VAL A 297 -14.77 1.55 25.35
CA VAL A 297 -13.52 1.16 26.02
C VAL A 297 -12.50 0.61 25.00
N ILE A 298 -12.96 -0.18 24.02
CA ILE A 298 -12.10 -0.66 22.92
C ILE A 298 -11.58 0.50 22.06
N LYS A 299 -12.39 1.54 21.82
CA LYS A 299 -11.95 2.76 21.11
C LYS A 299 -10.93 3.57 21.89
N SER A 300 -11.06 3.72 23.21
CA SER A 300 -10.04 4.38 24.04
C SER A 300 -8.74 3.58 24.01
N ASP A 301 -8.79 2.28 24.31
CA ASP A 301 -7.61 1.42 24.25
C ASP A 301 -6.94 1.47 22.86
N GLN A 302 -7.69 1.58 21.75
CA GLN A 302 -7.12 1.73 20.41
C GLN A 302 -6.50 3.11 20.16
N HIS A 303 -7.09 4.18 20.68
CA HIS A 303 -6.50 5.52 20.63
C HIS A 303 -5.18 5.56 21.42
N ASP A 304 -5.17 4.97 22.61
CA ASP A 304 -4.06 5.06 23.57
C ASP A 304 -2.92 4.06 23.27
N ILE A 305 -3.18 2.98 22.52
CA ILE A 305 -2.20 1.92 22.17
C ILE A 305 -1.84 1.91 20.66
N GLY A 306 -2.74 2.35 19.78
CA GLY A 306 -2.53 2.40 18.33
C GLY A 306 -2.47 1.05 17.59
N ASP A 307 -2.82 -0.07 18.26
CA ASP A 307 -2.67 -1.43 17.73
C ASP A 307 -3.81 -2.34 18.21
N LEU A 308 -4.77 -2.67 17.32
CA LEU A 308 -5.91 -3.49 17.71
C LEU A 308 -5.51 -4.91 18.13
N GLY A 309 -4.33 -5.40 17.69
CA GLY A 309 -3.79 -6.68 18.14
C GLY A 309 -3.39 -6.64 19.62
N LEU A 310 -2.73 -5.58 20.06
CA LEU A 310 -2.44 -5.37 21.47
C LEU A 310 -3.72 -5.11 22.28
N VAL A 311 -4.70 -4.37 21.74
CA VAL A 311 -6.02 -4.21 22.37
C VAL A 311 -6.73 -5.56 22.54
N ALA A 312 -6.67 -6.45 21.55
CA ALA A 312 -7.26 -7.79 21.62
C ALA A 312 -6.57 -8.67 22.67
N ALA A 313 -5.24 -8.72 22.67
CA ALA A 313 -4.45 -9.46 23.65
C ALA A 313 -4.70 -8.98 25.09
N LYS A 314 -4.70 -7.64 25.31
CA LYS A 314 -5.08 -6.98 26.58
C LYS A 314 -6.51 -7.34 27.01
N SER A 315 -7.42 -7.52 26.06
CA SER A 315 -8.84 -7.80 26.35
C SER A 315 -9.13 -9.26 26.68
N ARG A 316 -8.32 -10.22 26.20
CA ARG A 316 -8.53 -11.66 26.41
C ARG A 316 -8.27 -12.14 27.84
N SER A 317 -7.49 -11.41 28.64
CA SER A 317 -7.09 -11.82 30.00
C SER A 317 -8.23 -12.00 31.01
N ASN A 318 -9.43 -11.52 30.69
CA ASN A 318 -10.52 -11.33 31.65
C ASN A 318 -11.67 -12.35 31.48
N GLN A 319 -11.46 -13.43 30.70
CA GLN A 319 -12.52 -14.40 30.37
C GLN A 319 -12.21 -15.84 30.80
N PRO A 320 -12.91 -16.38 31.81
CA PRO A 320 -12.95 -17.83 32.03
C PRO A 320 -13.88 -18.51 31.00
N THR A 321 -13.41 -19.59 30.38
CA THR A 321 -14.23 -20.44 29.49
C THR A 321 -14.63 -21.74 30.20
N MET A 322 -15.92 -22.10 30.15
CA MET A 322 -16.44 -23.32 30.80
C MET A 322 -15.84 -24.61 30.22
N PHE A 323 -15.57 -24.63 28.92
CA PHE A 323 -14.85 -25.69 28.22
C PHE A 323 -13.66 -25.08 27.47
N LYS A 324 -12.52 -25.78 27.44
CA LYS A 324 -11.34 -25.35 26.68
C LYS A 324 -11.55 -25.69 25.19
N PRO A 325 -11.66 -24.71 24.27
CA PRO A 325 -11.81 -25.02 22.85
C PRO A 325 -10.54 -25.67 22.27
N LYS A 326 -10.64 -26.29 21.09
CA LYS A 326 -9.48 -26.87 20.39
C LYS A 326 -8.49 -25.75 20.03
N ALA A 327 -7.20 -25.99 20.26
CA ALA A 327 -6.14 -25.04 19.92
C ALA A 327 -6.11 -24.74 18.41
N LEU A 328 -5.69 -23.52 18.07
CA LEU A 328 -5.60 -23.07 16.69
C LEU A 328 -4.44 -23.74 15.94
N THR A 329 -4.66 -23.91 14.64
CA THR A 329 -3.70 -24.48 13.69
C THR A 329 -3.55 -23.53 12.51
N VAL A 330 -2.38 -23.48 11.87
CA VAL A 330 -2.11 -22.62 10.72
C VAL A 330 -3.17 -22.80 9.64
N ARG A 331 -3.46 -24.06 9.26
CA ARG A 331 -4.49 -24.39 8.29
C ARG A 331 -5.88 -23.91 8.74
N GLY A 332 -6.29 -24.20 9.98
CA GLY A 332 -7.62 -23.81 10.48
C GLY A 332 -7.81 -22.29 10.64
N VAL A 333 -6.74 -21.54 10.91
CA VAL A 333 -6.75 -20.07 10.91
C VAL A 333 -6.83 -19.54 9.48
N HIS A 334 -6.04 -20.09 8.56
CA HIS A 334 -6.08 -19.73 7.14
C HIS A 334 -7.46 -20.00 6.50
N GLU A 335 -8.01 -21.19 6.68
CA GLU A 335 -9.37 -21.57 6.23
C GLU A 335 -10.45 -20.67 6.86
N GLY A 336 -10.32 -20.34 8.16
CA GLY A 336 -11.23 -19.42 8.84
C GLY A 336 -11.20 -18.00 8.25
N LEU A 337 -10.02 -17.46 8.01
CA LEU A 337 -9.81 -16.13 7.42
C LEU A 337 -10.25 -16.08 5.95
N LEU A 338 -9.97 -17.13 5.17
CA LEU A 338 -10.42 -17.29 3.79
C LEU A 338 -11.95 -17.42 3.70
N GLY A 339 -12.56 -18.15 4.63
CA GLY A 339 -14.00 -18.23 4.79
C GLY A 339 -14.63 -16.86 5.09
N ILE A 340 -14.02 -16.08 5.99
CA ILE A 340 -14.42 -14.70 6.32
C ILE A 340 -14.29 -13.77 5.10
N ALA A 341 -13.18 -13.84 4.34
CA ALA A 341 -12.96 -13.03 3.14
C ALA A 341 -14.06 -13.26 2.08
N LYS A 342 -14.38 -14.53 1.82
CA LYS A 342 -15.39 -14.96 0.83
C LYS A 342 -16.84 -14.59 1.18
N VAL A 343 -17.14 -14.07 2.37
CA VAL A 343 -18.50 -13.62 2.72
C VAL A 343 -18.84 -12.28 2.04
N SER A 344 -19.86 -12.29 1.18
CA SER A 344 -20.39 -11.11 0.48
C SER A 344 -21.93 -11.00 0.66
N GLY A 345 -22.53 -9.96 0.07
CA GLY A 345 -24.00 -9.77 0.05
C GLY A 345 -24.62 -9.24 1.35
N HIS A 346 -25.94 -9.35 1.46
CA HIS A 346 -26.71 -8.89 2.61
C HIS A 346 -26.42 -9.73 3.87
N GLY A 347 -26.38 -9.09 5.05
CA GLY A 347 -26.01 -9.75 6.32
C GLY A 347 -24.53 -10.20 6.41
N SER A 348 -23.68 -9.83 5.45
CA SER A 348 -22.26 -10.23 5.40
C SER A 348 -21.46 -9.73 6.61
N GLN A 349 -21.72 -8.52 7.10
CA GLN A 349 -20.95 -7.92 8.20
C GLN A 349 -21.03 -8.74 9.49
N ASP A 350 -22.24 -9.13 9.92
CA ASP A 350 -22.41 -9.91 11.16
C ASP A 350 -21.95 -11.37 11.01
N LYS A 351 -22.00 -11.93 9.79
CA LYS A 351 -21.34 -13.21 9.45
C LYS A 351 -19.81 -13.10 9.59
N LYS A 352 -19.19 -12.03 9.08
CA LYS A 352 -17.74 -11.78 9.25
C LYS A 352 -17.37 -11.58 10.72
N ILE A 353 -18.13 -10.78 11.48
CA ILE A 353 -17.96 -10.62 12.94
C ILE A 353 -18.04 -11.96 13.67
N SER A 354 -19.02 -12.81 13.32
CA SER A 354 -19.17 -14.14 13.91
C SER A 354 -17.98 -15.06 13.60
N GLY A 355 -17.43 -15.00 12.39
CA GLY A 355 -16.19 -15.69 12.03
C GLY A 355 -14.98 -15.21 12.83
N ILE A 356 -14.79 -13.89 12.98
CA ILE A 356 -13.72 -13.31 13.79
C ILE A 356 -13.85 -13.76 15.26
N LYS A 357 -15.07 -13.70 15.83
CA LYS A 357 -15.35 -14.17 17.19
C LYS A 357 -15.01 -15.66 17.38
N LYS A 358 -15.29 -16.52 16.38
CA LYS A 358 -14.91 -17.95 16.41
C LYS A 358 -13.40 -18.15 16.49
N LEU A 359 -12.61 -17.37 15.75
CA LEU A 359 -11.15 -17.41 15.82
C LEU A 359 -10.63 -16.88 17.16
N LEU A 360 -11.10 -15.70 17.60
CA LEU A 360 -10.64 -15.07 18.85
C LEU A 360 -11.02 -15.85 20.11
N ALA A 361 -12.15 -16.57 20.11
CA ALA A 361 -12.54 -17.42 21.23
C ALA A 361 -11.56 -18.60 21.45
N ALA A 362 -11.01 -19.14 20.35
CA ALA A 362 -10.03 -20.24 20.35
C ALA A 362 -8.56 -19.76 20.41
N ALA A 363 -8.30 -18.45 20.35
CA ALA A 363 -6.96 -17.89 20.42
C ALA A 363 -6.37 -17.92 21.84
N ASP A 364 -5.06 -18.10 21.92
CA ASP A 364 -4.23 -18.17 23.12
C ASP A 364 -4.54 -19.39 24.01
N VAL A 365 -5.18 -20.41 23.45
CA VAL A 365 -5.55 -21.67 24.13
C VAL A 365 -4.32 -22.51 24.50
N ALA A 366 -3.24 -22.47 23.70
CA ALA A 366 -2.01 -23.19 24.00
C ALA A 366 -1.19 -22.51 25.12
N THR A 367 -1.26 -21.17 25.20
CA THR A 367 -0.47 -20.33 26.11
C THR A 367 -1.17 -20.04 27.44
N THR A 368 -2.51 -20.01 27.46
CA THR A 368 -3.31 -19.85 28.69
C THR A 368 -3.42 -21.16 29.48
N GLY A 369 -2.49 -21.32 30.43
CA GLY A 369 -2.64 -22.24 31.56
C GLY A 369 -3.69 -21.72 32.57
N LYS A 370 -4.26 -22.61 33.39
CA LYS A 370 -5.15 -22.20 34.50
C LYS A 370 -4.38 -21.25 35.43
N GLY A 371 -4.79 -19.98 35.48
CA GLY A 371 -4.16 -18.95 36.32
C GLY A 371 -3.06 -18.12 35.66
N SER A 372 -2.88 -18.17 34.33
CA SER A 372 -1.99 -17.22 33.64
C SER A 372 -2.47 -15.78 33.87
N LYS A 373 -1.62 -14.93 34.47
CA LYS A 373 -1.80 -13.47 34.38
C LYS A 373 -1.82 -13.07 32.90
N GLY A 374 -2.63 -12.06 32.57
CA GLY A 374 -2.85 -11.63 31.19
C GLY A 374 -1.58 -11.26 30.43
N VAL A 375 -1.68 -11.20 29.10
CA VAL A 375 -0.61 -10.73 28.22
C VAL A 375 -0.21 -9.30 28.63
N ASP A 376 1.00 -9.15 29.14
CA ASP A 376 1.61 -7.84 29.36
C ASP A 376 1.97 -7.25 27.99
N ILE A 377 1.17 -6.28 27.53
CA ILE A 377 1.40 -5.59 26.27
C ILE A 377 2.60 -4.63 26.29
N THR A 378 3.10 -4.28 27.48
CA THR A 378 4.25 -3.38 27.63
C THR A 378 5.59 -4.13 27.53
N LYS A 379 5.60 -5.41 27.91
CA LYS A 379 6.76 -6.30 27.78
C LYS A 379 6.73 -7.07 26.47
N ASP A 380 7.90 -7.31 25.87
CA ASP A 380 8.07 -8.19 24.69
C ASP A 380 7.10 -7.90 23.52
N LYS A 381 6.62 -6.64 23.38
CA LYS A 381 5.57 -6.21 22.44
C LYS A 381 4.31 -7.09 22.49
N GLY A 382 3.88 -7.51 23.68
CA GLY A 382 2.74 -8.42 23.87
C GLY A 382 3.01 -9.87 23.46
N GLY A 383 4.27 -10.25 23.21
CA GLY A 383 4.70 -11.64 23.05
C GLY A 383 4.02 -12.43 21.93
N PRO A 384 3.94 -13.76 22.05
CA PRO A 384 3.45 -14.66 20.99
C PRO A 384 1.92 -14.83 21.00
N SER A 385 1.15 -13.77 21.28
CA SER A 385 -0.32 -13.88 21.37
C SER A 385 -0.96 -14.19 20.01
N GLU A 386 -1.74 -15.27 19.97
CA GLU A 386 -2.52 -15.64 18.78
C GLU A 386 -3.58 -14.57 18.47
N ALA A 387 -4.23 -14.00 19.49
CA ALA A 387 -5.21 -12.93 19.32
C ALA A 387 -4.58 -11.66 18.72
N LYS A 388 -3.35 -11.31 19.12
CA LYS A 388 -2.60 -10.17 18.56
C LYS A 388 -2.41 -10.33 17.05
N PHE A 389 -1.90 -11.48 16.60
CA PHE A 389 -1.57 -11.69 15.20
C PHE A 389 -2.79 -11.93 14.31
N ILE A 390 -3.86 -12.58 14.81
CA ILE A 390 -5.15 -12.66 14.09
C ILE A 390 -5.71 -11.27 13.80
N VAL A 391 -5.74 -10.38 14.80
CA VAL A 391 -6.31 -9.04 14.62
C VAL A 391 -5.43 -8.16 13.73
N ARG A 392 -4.11 -8.24 13.86
CA ARG A 392 -3.19 -7.55 12.95
C ARG A 392 -3.29 -8.07 11.50
N PHE A 393 -3.57 -9.36 11.30
CA PHE A 393 -3.89 -9.90 9.98
C PHE A 393 -5.19 -9.30 9.44
N LEU A 394 -6.22 -9.18 10.28
CA LEU A 394 -7.51 -8.55 9.93
C LEU A 394 -7.39 -7.04 9.65
N GLU A 395 -6.43 -6.32 10.27
CA GLU A 395 -6.06 -4.94 9.91
C GLU A 395 -5.33 -4.83 8.55
N GLY A 396 -4.90 -5.95 7.96
CA GLY A 396 -3.99 -6.00 6.81
C GLY A 396 -2.54 -5.63 7.13
N LYS A 397 -2.13 -5.71 8.41
CA LYS A 397 -0.91 -5.08 8.94
C LYS A 397 -0.29 -5.91 10.08
N LEU A 398 0.53 -6.93 9.75
CA LEU A 398 1.23 -7.74 10.77
C LEU A 398 2.24 -6.96 11.64
N ARG A 399 2.73 -5.79 11.18
CA ARG A 399 3.65 -4.87 11.89
C ARG A 399 5.01 -5.49 12.29
N LEU A 400 5.40 -6.60 11.65
CA LEU A 400 6.58 -7.40 12.01
C LEU A 400 7.94 -6.86 11.55
N GLY A 401 7.98 -6.01 10.51
CA GLY A 401 9.21 -5.77 9.73
C GLY A 401 9.58 -6.92 8.77
N LEU A 402 8.79 -8.00 8.76
CA LEU A 402 8.89 -9.09 7.78
C LEU A 402 8.30 -8.65 6.43
N ALA A 403 9.09 -8.78 5.37
CA ALA A 403 8.69 -8.49 3.99
C ALA A 403 8.61 -9.77 3.15
N GLU A 404 7.80 -9.77 2.08
CA GLU A 404 7.60 -10.91 1.17
C GLU A 404 8.93 -11.45 0.60
N ARG A 405 9.85 -10.56 0.19
CA ARG A 405 11.22 -10.92 -0.25
C ARG A 405 12.03 -11.68 0.82
N THR A 406 11.84 -11.34 2.10
CA THR A 406 12.50 -11.99 3.23
C THR A 406 11.91 -13.37 3.50
N VAL A 407 10.58 -13.54 3.37
CA VAL A 407 9.93 -14.86 3.44
C VAL A 407 10.38 -15.76 2.29
N LEU A 408 10.42 -15.23 1.06
CA LEU A 408 10.86 -15.96 -0.14
C LEU A 408 12.31 -16.49 0.00
N VAL A 409 13.23 -15.67 0.51
CA VAL A 409 14.60 -16.09 0.83
C VAL A 409 14.62 -17.16 1.92
N SER A 410 13.87 -16.96 3.01
CA SER A 410 13.81 -17.91 4.13
C SER A 410 13.22 -19.26 3.71
N LEU A 411 12.28 -19.26 2.75
CA LEU A 411 11.69 -20.45 2.16
C LEU A 411 12.70 -21.23 1.32
N ALA A 412 13.49 -20.56 0.46
CA ALA A 412 14.56 -21.21 -0.28
C ALA A 412 15.61 -21.84 0.66
N GLN A 413 16.06 -21.09 1.68
CA GLN A 413 17.01 -21.58 2.68
C GLN A 413 16.45 -22.79 3.47
N ALA A 414 15.17 -22.75 3.85
CA ALA A 414 14.50 -23.86 4.52
C ALA A 414 14.40 -25.12 3.65
N ILE A 415 14.02 -24.98 2.37
CA ILE A 415 13.90 -26.10 1.44
C ILE A 415 15.26 -26.74 1.17
N VAL A 416 16.30 -25.97 0.82
CA VAL A 416 17.66 -26.52 0.61
C VAL A 416 18.20 -27.19 1.87
N SER A 417 17.92 -26.63 3.05
CA SER A 417 18.34 -27.21 4.34
C SER A 417 17.57 -28.50 4.67
N HIS A 418 16.29 -28.59 4.30
CA HIS A 418 15.47 -29.79 4.46
C HIS A 418 15.92 -30.90 3.49
N GLU A 419 16.02 -30.61 2.19
CA GLU A 419 16.50 -31.56 1.17
C GLU A 419 17.89 -32.13 1.53
N ALA A 420 18.82 -31.27 1.96
CA ALA A 420 20.14 -31.70 2.40
C ALA A 420 20.06 -32.62 3.63
N ALA A 421 19.26 -32.26 4.65
CA ALA A 421 19.10 -33.05 5.86
C ALA A 421 18.47 -34.43 5.59
N VAL A 422 17.45 -34.51 4.73
CA VAL A 422 16.85 -35.77 4.26
C VAL A 422 17.88 -36.62 3.50
N ALA A 423 18.78 -35.99 2.73
CA ALA A 423 19.90 -36.65 2.07
C ALA A 423 21.12 -36.93 2.98
N GLY A 424 20.98 -36.78 4.32
CA GLY A 424 22.03 -37.05 5.31
C GLY A 424 23.22 -36.07 5.27
N LYS A 425 23.04 -34.88 4.70
CA LYS A 425 24.10 -33.90 4.40
C LYS A 425 23.80 -32.54 5.05
N LYS A 426 24.83 -31.72 5.24
CA LYS A 426 24.65 -30.29 5.54
C LYS A 426 24.55 -29.52 4.22
N ALA A 427 23.65 -28.53 4.17
CA ALA A 427 23.56 -27.61 3.04
C ALA A 427 24.80 -26.70 2.99
N SER A 428 25.47 -26.68 1.84
CA SER A 428 26.57 -25.77 1.50
C SER A 428 26.04 -24.38 1.14
N VAL A 429 26.80 -23.34 1.47
CA VAL A 429 26.41 -21.92 1.23
C VAL A 429 26.13 -21.67 -0.25
N GLU A 430 26.91 -22.29 -1.13
CA GLU A 430 26.80 -22.21 -2.59
C GLU A 430 25.43 -22.72 -3.07
N LYS A 431 24.96 -23.85 -2.53
CA LYS A 431 23.66 -24.45 -2.87
C LYS A 431 22.48 -23.65 -2.31
N MET A 432 22.67 -23.02 -1.15
CA MET A 432 21.66 -22.09 -0.63
C MET A 432 21.53 -20.85 -1.53
N ALA A 433 22.66 -20.30 -2.02
CA ALA A 433 22.65 -19.14 -2.91
C ALA A 433 22.05 -19.46 -4.29
N GLU A 434 22.36 -20.64 -4.83
CA GLU A 434 21.74 -21.24 -6.02
C GLU A 434 20.23 -21.38 -5.85
N GLY A 435 19.77 -22.07 -4.79
CA GLY A 435 18.34 -22.26 -4.50
C GLY A 435 17.58 -20.95 -4.26
N GLU A 436 18.21 -19.99 -3.58
CA GLU A 436 17.69 -18.62 -3.45
C GLU A 436 17.51 -17.93 -4.81
N SER A 437 18.45 -18.11 -5.73
CA SER A 437 18.38 -17.51 -7.06
C SER A 437 17.27 -18.15 -7.90
N ILE A 438 17.16 -19.49 -7.89
CA ILE A 438 16.11 -20.23 -8.59
C ILE A 438 14.72 -19.78 -8.10
N LEU A 439 14.49 -19.77 -6.78
CA LEU A 439 13.17 -19.41 -6.24
C LEU A 439 12.79 -17.95 -6.49
N LYS A 440 13.77 -17.03 -6.49
CA LYS A 440 13.53 -15.60 -6.85
C LYS A 440 13.13 -15.44 -8.30
N THR A 441 13.82 -16.12 -9.23
CA THR A 441 13.49 -16.08 -10.66
C THR A 441 12.11 -16.68 -10.90
N VAL A 442 11.86 -17.91 -10.44
CA VAL A 442 10.57 -18.59 -10.62
C VAL A 442 9.42 -17.77 -10.00
N TYR A 443 9.56 -17.25 -8.79
CA TYR A 443 8.50 -16.43 -8.18
C TYR A 443 8.25 -15.11 -8.91
N SER A 444 9.27 -14.54 -9.58
CA SER A 444 9.09 -13.30 -10.32
C SER A 444 8.45 -13.53 -11.70
N GLU A 445 8.75 -14.65 -12.36
CA GLU A 445 8.08 -15.12 -13.59
C GLU A 445 6.67 -15.70 -13.33
N LEU A 446 6.43 -16.29 -12.16
CA LEU A 446 5.19 -16.98 -11.77
C LEU A 446 4.89 -16.71 -10.27
N PRO A 447 4.31 -15.56 -9.89
CA PRO A 447 4.07 -15.20 -8.49
C PRO A 447 2.82 -15.88 -7.87
N SER A 448 2.79 -17.22 -7.89
CA SER A 448 1.78 -18.03 -7.21
C SER A 448 2.44 -19.08 -6.33
N TYR A 449 2.32 -18.90 -5.01
CA TYR A 449 2.72 -19.92 -4.03
C TYR A 449 1.85 -21.18 -4.13
N GLU A 450 0.60 -21.03 -4.57
CA GLU A 450 -0.34 -22.12 -4.84
C GLU A 450 0.13 -23.04 -5.98
N THR A 451 0.95 -22.52 -6.90
CA THR A 451 1.59 -23.30 -7.97
C THR A 451 2.98 -23.78 -7.55
N ILE A 452 3.79 -22.88 -6.98
CA ILE A 452 5.19 -23.15 -6.62
C ILE A 452 5.32 -24.16 -5.48
N ILE A 453 4.51 -24.06 -4.42
CA ILE A 453 4.70 -24.90 -3.22
C ILE A 453 4.36 -26.37 -3.48
N PRO A 454 3.27 -26.73 -4.20
CA PRO A 454 3.07 -28.11 -4.63
C PRO A 454 4.21 -28.61 -5.53
N ALA A 455 4.62 -27.85 -6.53
CA ALA A 455 5.69 -28.25 -7.46
C ALA A 455 7.05 -28.45 -6.76
N VAL A 456 7.37 -27.63 -5.75
CA VAL A 456 8.64 -27.76 -5.00
C VAL A 456 8.61 -28.93 -4.01
N LEU A 457 7.43 -29.29 -3.48
CA LEU A 457 7.25 -30.48 -2.64
C LEU A 457 7.28 -31.79 -3.47
N GLU A 458 6.88 -31.76 -4.74
CA GLU A 458 6.90 -32.92 -5.63
C GLU A 458 8.25 -33.13 -6.33
N HIS A 459 8.88 -32.06 -6.81
CA HIS A 459 10.04 -32.16 -7.71
C HIS A 459 11.38 -31.68 -7.09
N GLY A 460 11.33 -30.98 -5.95
CA GLY A 460 12.49 -30.34 -5.31
C GLY A 460 12.89 -29.01 -5.96
N LEU A 461 13.63 -28.19 -5.21
CA LEU A 461 13.92 -26.79 -5.56
C LEU A 461 14.74 -26.65 -6.85
N PHE A 462 15.72 -27.52 -7.06
CA PHE A 462 16.67 -27.42 -8.17
C PHE A 462 16.07 -27.83 -9.53
N LYS A 463 14.82 -28.30 -9.58
CA LYS A 463 14.07 -28.58 -10.83
C LYS A 463 12.94 -27.57 -11.08
N LEU A 464 12.73 -26.62 -10.18
CA LEU A 464 11.55 -25.76 -10.18
C LEU A 464 11.45 -24.89 -11.45
N SER A 465 12.58 -24.51 -12.05
CA SER A 465 12.67 -23.80 -13.33
C SER A 465 12.08 -24.54 -14.53
N ASP A 466 12.05 -25.88 -14.46
CA ASP A 466 11.72 -26.73 -15.60
C ASP A 466 10.22 -27.00 -15.67
N VAL A 467 9.55 -26.86 -14.52
CA VAL A 467 8.13 -27.15 -14.27
C VAL A 467 7.29 -25.88 -14.04
N CYS A 468 7.82 -24.88 -13.33
CA CYS A 468 7.14 -23.60 -13.07
C CYS A 468 7.60 -22.53 -14.07
N LYS A 469 7.06 -22.57 -15.28
CA LYS A 469 7.35 -21.63 -16.38
C LYS A 469 6.30 -20.51 -16.46
N LEU A 470 6.72 -19.33 -16.92
CA LEU A 470 5.83 -18.22 -17.27
C LEU A 470 4.74 -18.69 -18.24
N GLN A 471 3.47 -18.47 -17.89
CA GLN A 471 2.31 -18.88 -18.69
C GLN A 471 1.15 -17.86 -18.61
N PRO A 472 0.30 -17.75 -19.65
CA PRO A 472 -0.96 -17.00 -19.58
C PRO A 472 -1.87 -17.45 -18.43
N GLY A 473 -2.62 -16.52 -17.84
CA GLY A 473 -3.45 -16.77 -16.65
C GLY A 473 -2.78 -16.41 -15.32
N ILE A 474 -1.45 -16.43 -15.23
CA ILE A 474 -0.71 -16.00 -14.03
C ILE A 474 0.09 -14.74 -14.36
N PRO A 475 -0.25 -13.56 -13.80
CA PRO A 475 0.49 -12.32 -14.07
C PRO A 475 1.89 -12.34 -13.45
N LEU A 476 2.92 -12.14 -14.26
CA LEU A 476 4.30 -12.02 -13.79
C LEU A 476 4.58 -10.65 -13.16
N LYS A 477 5.51 -10.58 -12.21
CA LYS A 477 5.82 -9.32 -11.52
C LYS A 477 6.55 -8.35 -12.47
N PRO A 478 6.07 -7.10 -12.62
CA PRO A 478 6.57 -6.20 -13.66
C PRO A 478 8.03 -5.77 -13.46
N MET A 479 8.75 -5.60 -14.57
CA MET A 479 10.07 -4.94 -14.58
C MET A 479 9.94 -3.45 -14.19
N LEU A 480 10.85 -2.95 -13.37
CA LEU A 480 10.78 -1.62 -12.75
C LEU A 480 11.94 -0.71 -13.20
N ALA A 481 11.65 0.56 -13.42
CA ALA A 481 12.67 1.54 -13.86
C ALA A 481 13.29 2.34 -12.71
N LYS A 482 14.62 2.53 -12.75
CA LYS A 482 15.37 3.37 -11.82
C LYS A 482 15.12 4.87 -12.11
N PRO A 483 14.86 5.72 -11.10
CA PRO A 483 14.78 7.17 -11.32
C PRO A 483 16.16 7.76 -11.63
N THR A 484 16.20 8.70 -12.56
CA THR A 484 17.42 9.34 -13.08
C THR A 484 17.27 10.86 -13.00
N LYS A 485 18.35 11.57 -12.62
CA LYS A 485 18.34 13.01 -12.27
C LYS A 485 18.87 13.95 -13.36
N SER A 486 19.51 13.43 -14.40
CA SER A 486 19.92 14.18 -15.58
C SER A 486 19.94 13.29 -16.83
N ILE A 487 19.85 13.89 -18.02
CA ILE A 487 20.05 13.16 -19.28
C ILE A 487 21.50 12.67 -19.39
N THR A 488 22.48 13.37 -18.79
CA THR A 488 23.87 12.89 -18.74
C THR A 488 23.99 11.58 -17.96
N GLU A 489 23.29 11.39 -16.84
CA GLU A 489 23.28 10.10 -16.09
C GLU A 489 22.73 8.94 -16.94
N VAL A 490 21.89 9.21 -17.95
CA VAL A 490 21.47 8.20 -18.95
C VAL A 490 22.64 7.86 -19.88
N LEU A 491 23.28 8.88 -20.47
CA LEU A 491 24.37 8.71 -21.43
C LEU A 491 25.59 8.05 -20.79
N ASP A 492 26.00 8.50 -19.60
CA ASP A 492 27.08 7.91 -18.79
C ASP A 492 26.78 6.45 -18.40
N ARG A 493 25.49 6.07 -18.28
CA ARG A 493 25.07 4.70 -17.94
C ARG A 493 24.97 3.78 -19.15
N PHE A 494 24.69 4.32 -20.33
CA PHE A 494 24.54 3.58 -21.59
C PHE A 494 25.65 3.88 -22.59
N GLU A 495 26.82 4.32 -22.11
CA GLU A 495 28.02 4.52 -22.91
C GLU A 495 28.35 3.25 -23.73
N GLY A 496 28.52 3.41 -25.04
CA GLY A 496 28.80 2.31 -25.96
C GLY A 496 27.64 1.33 -26.22
N LYS A 497 26.41 1.62 -25.77
CA LYS A 497 25.24 0.74 -25.90
C LYS A 497 24.08 1.43 -26.64
N GLU A 498 23.38 0.70 -27.52
CA GLU A 498 22.13 1.20 -28.10
C GLU A 498 20.97 1.14 -27.10
N PHE A 499 20.19 2.21 -27.05
CA PHE A 499 19.01 2.35 -26.21
C PHE A 499 17.88 3.09 -26.95
N THR A 500 16.69 3.01 -26.38
CA THR A 500 15.46 3.60 -26.90
C THR A 500 14.81 4.48 -25.84
N CYS A 501 14.37 5.67 -26.25
CA CYS A 501 13.56 6.57 -25.45
C CYS A 501 12.10 6.38 -25.83
N GLU A 502 11.25 5.95 -24.89
CA GLU A 502 9.80 5.82 -25.04
C GLU A 502 9.09 6.91 -24.22
N TYR A 503 7.93 7.35 -24.68
CA TYR A 503 7.05 8.23 -23.90
C TYR A 503 6.59 7.53 -22.62
N LYS A 504 6.77 8.20 -21.47
CA LYS A 504 6.24 7.72 -20.21
C LYS A 504 4.82 8.24 -19.97
N TYR A 505 3.85 7.52 -20.50
CA TYR A 505 2.42 7.75 -20.27
C TYR A 505 2.04 7.82 -18.77
N ASP A 506 1.00 8.61 -18.48
CA ASP A 506 0.39 8.81 -17.16
C ASP A 506 -0.97 8.07 -17.08
N GLY A 507 -0.91 6.75 -16.89
CA GLY A 507 -2.08 5.88 -16.90
C GLY A 507 -2.09 4.87 -15.75
N GLU A 508 -2.68 3.70 -16.01
CA GLU A 508 -2.59 2.54 -15.14
C GLU A 508 -1.96 1.39 -15.92
N ARG A 509 -0.74 0.99 -15.53
CA ARG A 509 -0.03 -0.16 -16.13
C ARG A 509 -0.87 -1.43 -16.03
N ALA A 510 -1.07 -2.03 -17.19
CA ALA A 510 -1.93 -3.17 -17.45
C ALA A 510 -1.10 -4.29 -18.09
N GLN A 511 -1.21 -5.49 -17.54
CA GLN A 511 -0.65 -6.71 -18.12
C GLN A 511 -1.80 -7.51 -18.74
N ILE A 512 -1.89 -7.56 -20.05
CA ILE A 512 -3.01 -8.19 -20.78
C ILE A 512 -2.60 -9.61 -21.17
N HIS A 513 -3.37 -10.61 -20.72
CA HIS A 513 -3.17 -12.01 -21.05
C HIS A 513 -4.30 -12.49 -21.97
N PHE A 514 -3.96 -13.32 -22.95
CA PHE A 514 -4.92 -13.93 -23.87
C PHE A 514 -4.53 -15.38 -24.23
N VAL A 515 -5.54 -16.25 -24.36
CA VAL A 515 -5.44 -17.63 -24.87
C VAL A 515 -6.64 -17.94 -25.76
N ALA A 516 -6.38 -18.26 -27.04
CA ALA A 516 -7.38 -18.66 -28.02
C ALA A 516 -7.92 -20.08 -27.73
N PRO A 517 -9.16 -20.43 -28.17
CA PRO A 517 -9.80 -21.72 -27.88
C PRO A 517 -9.00 -22.97 -28.26
N SER A 518 -8.13 -22.87 -29.26
CA SER A 518 -7.20 -23.91 -29.69
C SER A 518 -6.15 -24.26 -28.62
N ALA A 519 -5.64 -23.25 -27.91
CA ALA A 519 -4.51 -23.35 -26.98
C ALA A 519 -4.90 -23.46 -25.49
N ILE A 520 -6.20 -23.42 -25.15
CA ILE A 520 -6.67 -23.50 -23.74
C ILE A 520 -6.15 -24.77 -23.04
N LYS A 521 -6.05 -25.89 -23.77
CA LYS A 521 -5.62 -27.19 -23.22
C LYS A 521 -4.19 -27.17 -22.68
N ASP A 522 -3.34 -26.34 -23.27
CA ASP A 522 -1.91 -26.24 -22.92
C ASP A 522 -1.69 -25.31 -21.70
N PHE A 523 -2.69 -24.48 -21.37
CA PHE A 523 -2.67 -23.53 -20.26
C PHE A 523 -3.87 -23.75 -19.30
N PRO A 524 -3.97 -24.88 -18.58
CA PRO A 524 -5.12 -25.17 -17.72
C PRO A 524 -5.35 -24.09 -16.65
N SER A 525 -4.29 -23.49 -16.12
CA SER A 525 -4.35 -22.37 -15.17
C SER A 525 -5.11 -21.15 -15.71
N SER A 526 -5.16 -20.97 -17.03
CA SER A 526 -5.88 -19.86 -17.67
C SER A 526 -7.40 -19.98 -17.48
N THR A 527 -7.96 -21.19 -17.46
CA THR A 527 -9.42 -21.42 -17.28
C THR A 527 -9.96 -20.99 -15.92
N ALA A 528 -9.09 -20.90 -14.90
CA ALA A 528 -9.45 -20.53 -13.54
C ALA A 528 -9.24 -19.03 -13.23
N THR A 529 -8.62 -18.29 -14.14
CA THR A 529 -8.08 -16.93 -13.89
C THR A 529 -8.50 -15.92 -14.95
N LEU A 530 -8.60 -16.34 -16.21
CA LEU A 530 -9.00 -15.49 -17.33
C LEU A 530 -10.52 -15.54 -17.54
N GLN A 531 -11.09 -14.41 -17.96
CA GLN A 531 -12.50 -14.31 -18.32
C GLN A 531 -12.72 -14.90 -19.72
N LYS A 532 -13.75 -15.75 -19.85
CA LYS A 532 -14.11 -16.38 -21.13
C LYS A 532 -14.97 -15.45 -21.98
N ASP A 533 -14.56 -15.28 -23.22
CA ASP A 533 -15.31 -14.62 -24.30
C ASP A 533 -15.41 -15.59 -25.51
N SER A 534 -16.08 -15.14 -26.56
CA SER A 534 -16.17 -15.71 -27.90
C SER A 534 -14.81 -16.03 -28.54
N ARG A 535 -13.86 -15.08 -28.55
CA ARG A 535 -12.52 -15.26 -29.15
C ARG A 535 -11.52 -16.04 -28.28
N GLY A 536 -11.83 -16.33 -27.02
CA GLY A 536 -10.93 -17.08 -26.14
C GLY A 536 -11.09 -16.77 -24.66
N HIS A 537 -9.99 -16.86 -23.91
CA HIS A 537 -9.91 -16.48 -22.51
C HIS A 537 -8.94 -15.30 -22.38
N SER A 538 -9.33 -14.24 -21.68
CA SER A 538 -8.52 -13.03 -21.50
C SER A 538 -8.65 -12.40 -20.11
N ALA A 539 -7.63 -11.65 -19.68
CA ALA A 539 -7.69 -10.83 -18.48
C ALA A 539 -6.72 -9.65 -18.59
N ILE A 540 -6.98 -8.64 -17.75
CA ILE A 540 -6.08 -7.51 -17.52
C ILE A 540 -5.69 -7.51 -16.05
N PHE A 541 -4.40 -7.55 -15.75
CA PHE A 541 -3.89 -7.46 -14.38
C PHE A 541 -3.19 -6.13 -14.12
N SER A 542 -3.31 -5.61 -12.89
CA SER A 542 -2.62 -4.38 -12.47
C SER A 542 -1.13 -4.63 -12.29
N ARG A 543 -0.36 -3.53 -12.19
CA ARG A 543 1.04 -3.53 -11.72
C ARG A 543 1.27 -4.38 -10.45
N ASN A 544 0.28 -4.50 -9.57
CA ASN A 544 0.38 -5.26 -8.32
C ASN A 544 -0.12 -6.70 -8.45
N SER A 545 -0.45 -7.16 -9.67
CA SER A 545 -1.10 -8.43 -10.00
C SER A 545 -2.57 -8.53 -9.57
N GLU A 546 -3.31 -7.43 -9.42
CA GLU A 546 -4.75 -7.45 -9.12
C GLU A 546 -5.59 -7.62 -10.41
N ASP A 547 -6.73 -8.33 -10.39
CA ASP A 547 -7.63 -8.42 -11.57
C ASP A 547 -8.34 -7.08 -11.85
N LEU A 548 -8.04 -6.48 -13.01
CA LEU A 548 -8.64 -5.26 -13.56
C LEU A 548 -9.66 -5.53 -14.67
N SER A 549 -9.88 -6.78 -15.07
CA SER A 549 -10.73 -7.15 -16.22
C SER A 549 -12.14 -6.56 -16.11
N LYS A 550 -12.71 -6.55 -14.88
CA LYS A 550 -14.03 -5.97 -14.57
C LYS A 550 -14.09 -4.43 -14.59
N LYS A 551 -12.94 -3.76 -14.68
CA LYS A 551 -12.78 -2.30 -14.82
C LYS A 551 -12.64 -1.89 -16.30
N TYR A 552 -12.22 -2.80 -17.17
CA TYR A 552 -11.90 -2.57 -18.58
C TYR A 552 -12.56 -3.57 -19.56
N PRO A 553 -13.90 -3.79 -19.48
CA PRO A 553 -14.61 -4.67 -20.42
C PRO A 553 -14.56 -4.14 -21.87
N ASP A 554 -14.40 -2.82 -22.03
CA ASP A 554 -14.23 -2.09 -23.29
C ASP A 554 -12.84 -2.28 -23.93
N VAL A 555 -11.85 -2.75 -23.18
CA VAL A 555 -10.54 -3.15 -23.74
C VAL A 555 -10.57 -4.62 -24.15
N LEU A 556 -11.09 -5.50 -23.28
CA LEU A 556 -11.17 -6.94 -23.57
C LEU A 556 -12.12 -7.25 -24.74
N GLY A 557 -13.31 -6.66 -24.75
CA GLY A 557 -14.26 -6.77 -25.87
C GLY A 557 -13.84 -6.08 -27.18
N LYS A 558 -12.59 -5.61 -27.26
CA LYS A 558 -11.98 -5.02 -28.46
C LYS A 558 -10.67 -5.70 -28.88
N LEU A 559 -10.25 -6.80 -28.23
CA LEU A 559 -9.08 -7.58 -28.66
C LEU A 559 -9.11 -7.88 -30.17
N ASP A 560 -10.28 -8.22 -30.70
CA ASP A 560 -10.55 -8.45 -32.12
C ASP A 560 -10.18 -7.31 -33.08
N SER A 561 -10.12 -6.04 -32.65
CA SER A 561 -9.76 -4.94 -33.57
C SER A 561 -8.25 -4.78 -33.75
N TRP A 562 -7.43 -5.22 -32.78
CA TRP A 562 -5.98 -4.98 -32.76
C TRP A 562 -5.10 -6.23 -32.62
N VAL A 563 -5.65 -7.42 -32.33
CA VAL A 563 -4.94 -8.71 -32.30
C VAL A 563 -5.07 -9.43 -33.65
N LYS A 564 -3.95 -9.85 -34.26
CA LYS A 564 -3.97 -10.58 -35.55
C LYS A 564 -4.36 -12.06 -35.37
N ASP A 565 -4.81 -12.69 -36.46
CA ASP A 565 -5.44 -14.02 -36.42
C ASP A 565 -4.48 -15.20 -36.22
N ASP A 566 -3.17 -14.98 -36.39
CA ASP A 566 -2.09 -15.92 -36.10
C ASP A 566 -1.69 -15.95 -34.61
N VAL A 567 -2.20 -15.02 -33.81
CA VAL A 567 -1.91 -14.90 -32.37
C VAL A 567 -2.84 -15.82 -31.56
N THR A 568 -2.32 -16.98 -31.17
CA THR A 568 -3.03 -17.98 -30.35
C THR A 568 -2.91 -17.73 -28.85
N SER A 569 -1.84 -17.10 -28.37
CA SER A 569 -1.66 -16.76 -26.96
C SER A 569 -0.61 -15.66 -26.78
N PHE A 570 -0.82 -14.77 -25.80
CA PHE A 570 0.16 -13.74 -25.47
C PHE A 570 0.09 -13.27 -24.00
N VAL A 571 1.16 -12.61 -23.57
CA VAL A 571 1.21 -11.75 -22.37
C VAL A 571 1.86 -10.41 -22.76
N LEU A 572 1.08 -9.34 -22.71
CA LEU A 572 1.42 -7.99 -23.16
C LEU A 572 1.62 -7.06 -21.97
N ASP A 573 2.61 -6.16 -22.03
CA ASP A 573 2.85 -5.10 -21.05
C ASP A 573 2.53 -3.72 -21.67
N CYS A 574 1.61 -2.98 -21.06
CA CYS A 574 1.06 -1.75 -21.62
C CYS A 574 0.62 -0.76 -20.54
N GLU A 575 0.44 0.51 -20.91
CA GLU A 575 -0.19 1.51 -20.05
C GLU A 575 -1.61 1.79 -20.58
N THR A 576 -2.63 1.63 -19.74
CA THR A 576 -4.01 2.01 -20.10
C THR A 576 -4.24 3.45 -19.70
N VAL A 577 -4.52 4.32 -20.68
CA VAL A 577 -4.52 5.78 -20.53
C VAL A 577 -5.89 6.34 -20.89
N ALA A 578 -6.39 7.36 -20.18
CA ALA A 578 -7.63 8.02 -20.57
C ALA A 578 -7.44 8.75 -21.90
N TRP A 579 -8.42 8.63 -22.80
CA TRP A 579 -8.30 9.11 -24.18
C TRP A 579 -9.51 9.90 -24.63
N ASP A 580 -9.25 11.03 -25.29
CA ASP A 580 -10.24 11.89 -25.92
C ASP A 580 -10.46 11.45 -27.38
N MET A 581 -11.66 10.98 -27.70
CA MET A 581 -12.02 10.53 -29.05
C MET A 581 -12.16 11.67 -30.06
N GLU A 582 -12.41 12.90 -29.61
CA GLU A 582 -12.66 14.07 -30.45
C GLU A 582 -11.36 14.84 -30.69
N THR A 583 -10.67 15.25 -29.63
CA THR A 583 -9.39 15.97 -29.77
C THR A 583 -8.20 15.06 -30.05
N LYS A 584 -8.39 13.73 -29.95
CA LYS A 584 -7.42 12.66 -30.25
C LYS A 584 -6.16 12.74 -29.38
N LYS A 585 -6.33 12.83 -28.07
CA LYS A 585 -5.27 13.10 -27.10
C LYS A 585 -5.37 12.30 -25.81
N VAL A 586 -4.21 12.15 -25.16
CA VAL A 586 -4.07 11.66 -23.79
C VAL A 586 -4.69 12.65 -22.80
N LEU A 587 -5.61 12.14 -21.98
CA LEU A 587 -6.25 12.86 -20.88
C LEU A 587 -5.54 12.56 -19.54
N PRO A 588 -5.50 13.51 -18.58
CA PRO A 588 -4.78 13.31 -17.32
C PRO A 588 -5.28 12.11 -16.50
N PHE A 589 -4.38 11.45 -15.76
CA PHE A 589 -4.69 10.30 -14.89
C PHE A 589 -5.86 10.51 -13.92
N GLN A 590 -6.11 11.76 -13.49
CA GLN A 590 -7.29 12.05 -12.66
C GLN A 590 -8.62 11.69 -13.34
N GLN A 591 -8.72 11.82 -14.67
CA GLN A 591 -9.90 11.41 -15.42
C GLN A 591 -10.03 9.89 -15.48
N LEU A 592 -8.93 9.17 -15.72
CA LEU A 592 -8.89 7.69 -15.65
C LEU A 592 -9.40 7.16 -14.30
N MET A 593 -9.03 7.83 -13.21
CA MET A 593 -9.44 7.51 -11.85
C MET A 593 -10.93 7.75 -11.55
N THR A 594 -11.68 8.42 -12.44
CA THR A 594 -13.15 8.54 -12.32
C THR A 594 -13.90 7.30 -12.84
N ARG A 595 -13.24 6.38 -13.57
CA ARG A 595 -13.87 5.14 -14.04
C ARG A 595 -14.35 4.29 -12.86
N LYS A 596 -15.58 3.75 -12.97
CA LYS A 596 -16.12 2.73 -12.07
C LYS A 596 -15.11 1.58 -11.93
N ARG A 597 -14.89 1.08 -10.70
CA ARG A 597 -13.88 0.02 -10.41
C ARG A 597 -14.42 -1.41 -10.44
N LYS A 598 -15.73 -1.58 -10.26
CA LYS A 598 -16.42 -2.88 -10.22
C LYS A 598 -17.74 -2.72 -10.99
N ASP A 599 -18.24 -3.83 -11.52
CA ASP A 599 -19.55 -3.96 -12.20
C ASP A 599 -19.75 -2.95 -13.35
N VAL A 600 -18.73 -2.84 -14.21
CA VAL A 600 -18.74 -1.99 -15.42
C VAL A 600 -19.28 -2.80 -16.60
N LYS A 601 -20.23 -2.24 -17.35
CA LYS A 601 -20.57 -2.68 -18.71
C LYS A 601 -19.84 -1.81 -19.74
N ALA A 602 -19.54 -2.34 -20.93
CA ALA A 602 -18.91 -1.55 -22.00
C ALA A 602 -19.75 -0.31 -22.40
N GLU A 603 -21.08 -0.45 -22.40
CA GLU A 603 -22.06 0.63 -22.63
C GLU A 603 -21.96 1.76 -21.59
N ASP A 604 -21.72 1.42 -20.32
CA ASP A 604 -21.63 2.35 -19.18
C ASP A 604 -20.33 3.19 -19.18
N VAL A 605 -19.38 2.90 -20.06
CA VAL A 605 -18.05 3.54 -20.05
C VAL A 605 -18.13 4.96 -20.63
N LYS A 606 -18.16 5.96 -19.73
CA LYS A 606 -18.04 7.38 -20.10
C LYS A 606 -16.62 7.76 -20.52
N VAL A 607 -15.63 7.55 -19.64
CA VAL A 607 -14.22 7.85 -19.93
C VAL A 607 -13.60 6.71 -20.76
N LYS A 608 -13.42 6.96 -22.06
CA LYS A 608 -12.74 6.05 -22.98
C LYS A 608 -11.25 5.97 -22.66
N VAL A 609 -10.61 4.88 -23.09
CA VAL A 609 -9.19 4.63 -22.87
C VAL A 609 -8.53 4.08 -24.12
N CYS A 610 -7.26 4.44 -24.30
CA CYS A 610 -6.37 3.86 -25.30
C CYS A 610 -5.28 3.04 -24.57
N VAL A 611 -4.93 1.90 -25.13
CA VAL A 611 -3.87 1.01 -24.63
C VAL A 611 -2.56 1.33 -25.34
N PHE A 612 -1.54 1.76 -24.60
CA PHE A 612 -0.20 2.02 -25.13
C PHE A 612 0.74 0.85 -24.80
N ALA A 613 0.94 -0.04 -25.76
CA ALA A 613 1.76 -1.24 -25.65
C ALA A 613 3.26 -0.93 -25.75
N PHE A 614 4.07 -1.48 -24.83
CA PHE A 614 5.52 -1.19 -24.76
C PHE A 614 6.43 -2.41 -24.54
N ASP A 615 5.88 -3.61 -24.28
CA ASP A 615 6.66 -4.85 -24.26
C ASP A 615 5.77 -6.10 -24.49
N LEU A 616 6.37 -7.20 -24.96
CA LEU A 616 5.71 -8.49 -25.21
C LEU A 616 6.49 -9.60 -24.49
N LEU A 617 5.83 -10.22 -23.51
CA LEU A 617 6.46 -11.06 -22.49
C LEU A 617 6.27 -12.56 -22.75
N PHE A 618 5.25 -12.93 -23.51
CA PHE A 618 4.95 -14.28 -23.97
C PHE A 618 4.22 -14.23 -25.32
N PHE A 619 4.49 -15.17 -26.22
CA PHE A 619 3.85 -15.27 -27.53
C PHE A 619 3.78 -16.73 -28.01
N ASN A 620 2.59 -17.18 -28.43
CA ASN A 620 2.37 -18.46 -29.12
C ASN A 620 3.08 -19.69 -28.49
N GLY A 621 3.05 -19.78 -27.15
CA GLY A 621 3.68 -20.85 -26.38
C GLY A 621 5.07 -20.54 -25.81
N GLU A 622 5.74 -19.48 -26.29
CA GLU A 622 7.11 -19.13 -25.87
C GLU A 622 7.16 -17.93 -24.90
N PRO A 623 7.80 -18.07 -23.73
CA PRO A 623 8.23 -16.94 -22.91
C PRO A 623 9.26 -16.08 -23.65
N CYS A 624 8.91 -14.82 -23.90
CA CYS A 624 9.76 -13.88 -24.63
C CYS A 624 10.71 -13.09 -23.72
N VAL A 625 10.56 -13.17 -22.39
CA VAL A 625 11.33 -12.38 -21.41
C VAL A 625 12.86 -12.49 -21.53
N LYS A 626 13.41 -13.57 -22.10
CA LYS A 626 14.86 -13.76 -22.32
C LYS A 626 15.37 -13.24 -23.67
N LYS A 627 14.48 -12.88 -24.60
CA LYS A 627 14.79 -12.26 -25.90
C LYS A 627 15.13 -10.77 -25.68
N SER A 628 15.94 -10.17 -26.55
CA SER A 628 16.35 -8.76 -26.46
C SER A 628 15.13 -7.82 -26.55
N LEU A 629 15.21 -6.59 -26.04
CA LEU A 629 14.10 -5.64 -26.18
C LEU A 629 13.76 -5.37 -27.65
N ARG A 630 14.76 -5.36 -28.55
CA ARG A 630 14.51 -5.22 -29.99
C ARG A 630 13.73 -6.41 -30.54
N GLU A 631 14.09 -7.64 -30.17
CA GLU A 631 13.36 -8.85 -30.58
C GLU A 631 11.92 -8.84 -30.05
N ARG A 632 11.71 -8.52 -28.76
CA ARG A 632 10.37 -8.42 -28.17
C ARG A 632 9.53 -7.31 -28.81
N ARG A 633 10.14 -6.18 -29.17
CA ARG A 633 9.46 -5.08 -29.89
C ARG A 633 9.13 -5.46 -31.35
N ASN A 634 10.00 -6.18 -32.04
CA ASN A 634 9.69 -6.66 -33.40
C ASN A 634 8.48 -7.61 -33.36
N LEU A 635 8.51 -8.61 -32.47
CA LEU A 635 7.37 -9.51 -32.23
C LEU A 635 6.10 -8.73 -31.84
N LEU A 636 6.20 -7.69 -31.01
CA LEU A 636 5.07 -6.81 -30.66
C LEU A 636 4.45 -6.13 -31.91
N HIS A 637 5.26 -5.60 -32.81
CA HIS A 637 4.77 -4.99 -34.05
C HIS A 637 4.24 -6.04 -35.06
N GLU A 638 4.78 -7.26 -35.02
CA GLU A 638 4.33 -8.40 -35.81
C GLU A 638 2.98 -8.97 -35.31
N CYS A 639 2.72 -9.00 -34.00
CA CYS A 639 1.49 -9.59 -33.42
C CYS A 639 0.24 -8.69 -33.49
N PHE A 640 0.41 -7.36 -33.41
CA PHE A 640 -0.71 -6.43 -33.22
C PHE A 640 -0.79 -5.37 -34.33
N GLN A 641 -1.95 -4.73 -34.47
CA GLN A 641 -2.17 -3.61 -35.38
C GLN A 641 -2.71 -2.37 -34.63
N PRO A 642 -2.14 -1.16 -34.82
CA PRO A 642 -2.66 0.05 -34.19
C PRO A 642 -4.08 0.42 -34.64
N VAL A 643 -4.94 0.74 -33.68
CA VAL A 643 -6.30 1.24 -33.88
C VAL A 643 -6.46 2.53 -33.07
N GLU A 644 -6.74 3.64 -33.75
CA GLU A 644 -6.71 4.97 -33.16
C GLU A 644 -7.74 5.14 -32.02
N GLY A 645 -7.26 5.52 -30.83
CA GLY A 645 -8.09 5.64 -29.62
C GLY A 645 -8.44 4.32 -28.93
N GLU A 646 -7.95 3.18 -29.43
CA GLU A 646 -8.15 1.85 -28.80
C GLU A 646 -6.81 1.22 -28.40
N PHE A 647 -5.88 1.10 -29.35
CA PHE A 647 -4.59 0.43 -29.18
C PHE A 647 -3.50 1.11 -30.01
N GLN A 648 -2.38 1.45 -29.39
CA GLN A 648 -1.20 2.01 -30.05
C GLN A 648 0.07 1.41 -29.46
N PHE A 649 1.16 1.39 -30.24
CA PHE A 649 2.49 1.17 -29.67
C PHE A 649 2.97 2.45 -28.97
N ALA A 650 3.74 2.31 -27.89
CA ALA A 650 4.35 3.45 -27.22
C ALA A 650 5.25 4.23 -28.19
N GLN A 651 5.05 5.55 -28.25
CA GLN A 651 5.87 6.41 -29.11
C GLN A 651 7.32 6.38 -28.63
N TYR A 652 8.24 6.10 -29.56
CA TYR A 652 9.66 5.93 -29.26
C TYR A 652 10.59 6.56 -30.30
N GLY A 653 11.84 6.77 -29.89
CA GLY A 653 12.97 7.14 -30.72
C GLY A 653 14.23 6.42 -30.23
N ASN A 654 15.15 6.11 -31.14
CA ASN A 654 16.42 5.46 -30.82
C ASN A 654 17.53 6.45 -31.13
N THR A 655 18.05 7.12 -30.10
CA THR A 655 19.08 8.16 -30.23
C THR A 655 19.95 8.22 -28.98
N ASN A 656 21.21 8.58 -29.16
CA ASN A 656 22.17 8.89 -28.11
C ASN A 656 22.58 10.38 -28.10
N VAL A 657 21.92 11.23 -28.90
CA VAL A 657 22.18 12.66 -29.00
C VAL A 657 21.43 13.39 -27.88
N LEU A 658 22.14 14.15 -27.03
CA LEU A 658 21.57 14.82 -25.87
C LEU A 658 20.41 15.75 -26.24
N ASP A 659 20.58 16.54 -27.30
CA ASP A 659 19.59 17.54 -27.74
C ASP A 659 18.31 16.87 -28.27
N GLU A 660 18.43 15.75 -28.99
CA GLU A 660 17.28 14.97 -29.47
C GLU A 660 16.52 14.32 -28.28
N ILE A 661 17.24 13.81 -27.27
CA ILE A 661 16.62 13.26 -26.05
C ILE A 661 15.91 14.38 -25.26
N GLN A 662 16.46 15.60 -25.25
CA GLN A 662 15.83 16.76 -24.62
C GLN A 662 14.58 17.21 -25.39
N GLU A 663 14.61 17.26 -26.73
CA GLU A 663 13.44 17.55 -27.57
C GLU A 663 12.35 16.50 -27.36
N MET A 664 12.68 15.20 -27.38
CA MET A 664 11.76 14.11 -27.06
C MET A 664 11.18 14.20 -25.64
N LEU A 665 11.97 14.64 -24.65
CA LEU A 665 11.50 14.82 -23.29
C LEU A 665 10.47 15.96 -23.22
N GLU A 666 10.74 17.07 -23.88
CA GLU A 666 9.80 18.18 -23.97
C GLU A 666 8.53 17.81 -24.74
N ASP A 667 8.65 17.08 -25.85
CA ASP A 667 7.52 16.63 -26.67
C ASP A 667 6.67 15.56 -25.96
N SER A 668 7.27 14.71 -25.13
CA SER A 668 6.50 13.81 -24.24
C SER A 668 5.64 14.60 -23.25
N VAL A 669 6.17 15.68 -22.65
CA VAL A 669 5.42 16.54 -21.72
C VAL A 669 4.37 17.38 -22.47
N LYS A 670 4.67 17.85 -23.70
CA LYS A 670 3.67 18.45 -24.61
C LYS A 670 2.61 17.41 -25.04
N SER A 671 2.87 16.12 -24.90
CA SER A 671 1.93 15.03 -25.21
C SER A 671 1.23 14.47 -23.96
N SER A 672 1.13 15.27 -22.88
CA SER A 672 0.49 14.89 -21.60
C SER A 672 1.10 13.67 -20.91
N CYS A 673 2.37 13.34 -21.17
CA CYS A 673 3.11 12.25 -20.52
C CYS A 673 4.01 12.77 -19.38
N GLU A 674 4.40 11.89 -18.45
CA GLU A 674 5.22 12.25 -17.27
C GLU A 674 6.70 12.56 -17.63
N GLY A 675 7.14 12.25 -18.85
CA GLY A 675 8.53 12.30 -19.30
C GLY A 675 8.88 11.10 -20.18
N LEU A 676 10.10 10.57 -20.05
CA LEU A 676 10.61 9.44 -20.84
C LEU A 676 10.93 8.20 -19.99
N MET A 677 10.72 7.02 -20.58
CA MET A 677 11.33 5.76 -20.20
C MET A 677 12.52 5.52 -21.13
N VAL A 678 13.71 5.22 -20.59
CA VAL A 678 14.87 4.89 -21.42
C VAL A 678 15.27 3.43 -21.20
N LYS A 679 15.32 2.63 -22.26
CA LYS A 679 15.55 1.18 -22.19
C LYS A 679 16.74 0.74 -23.07
N MET A 680 17.63 -0.13 -22.58
CA MET A 680 18.66 -0.77 -23.44
C MET A 680 18.01 -1.69 -24.48
N LEU A 681 18.56 -1.75 -25.70
CA LEU A 681 17.96 -2.52 -26.81
C LEU A 681 18.52 -3.94 -26.98
N ASP A 682 19.84 -4.11 -27.17
CA ASP A 682 20.41 -5.37 -27.72
C ASP A 682 21.53 -6.02 -26.88
N THR A 683 21.82 -5.50 -25.69
CA THR A 683 22.77 -6.13 -24.76
C THR A 683 22.21 -7.43 -24.20
N ASP A 684 23.05 -8.36 -23.73
CA ASP A 684 22.61 -9.53 -22.94
C ASP A 684 21.73 -9.12 -21.72
N GLU A 685 21.95 -7.91 -21.20
CA GLU A 685 21.17 -7.28 -20.12
C GLU A 685 19.83 -6.64 -20.58
N SER A 686 19.44 -6.67 -21.87
CA SER A 686 18.19 -6.05 -22.37
C SER A 686 16.97 -6.97 -22.30
N GLY A 687 17.17 -8.21 -21.85
CA GLY A 687 16.09 -9.09 -21.41
C GLY A 687 15.15 -8.40 -20.41
N TYR A 688 13.89 -8.83 -20.39
CA TYR A 688 12.94 -8.38 -19.39
C TYR A 688 13.28 -9.02 -18.05
N GLU A 689 13.40 -8.22 -17.00
CA GLU A 689 13.78 -8.70 -15.66
C GLU A 689 12.62 -8.53 -14.66
N PRO A 690 11.76 -9.56 -14.49
CA PRO A 690 10.63 -9.51 -13.56
C PRO A 690 11.06 -9.17 -12.12
N SER A 691 10.21 -8.42 -11.42
CA SER A 691 10.47 -7.84 -10.08
C SER A 691 11.65 -6.87 -9.93
N LYS A 692 12.64 -6.85 -10.84
CA LYS A 692 13.86 -6.05 -10.64
C LYS A 692 13.64 -4.58 -10.96
N ARG A 693 14.18 -3.70 -10.11
CA ARG A 693 14.51 -2.31 -10.47
C ARG A 693 15.88 -2.28 -11.15
N SER A 694 15.96 -2.86 -12.34
CA SER A 694 17.24 -2.98 -13.04
C SER A 694 17.76 -1.63 -13.51
N ARG A 695 19.01 -1.63 -14.00
CA ARG A 695 19.66 -0.44 -14.56
C ARG A 695 19.53 -0.37 -16.08
N ASN A 696 18.65 -1.20 -16.64
CA ASN A 696 18.42 -1.39 -18.07
C ASN A 696 17.23 -0.55 -18.49
N TRP A 697 16.29 -0.28 -17.56
CA TRP A 697 15.19 0.67 -17.68
C TRP A 697 15.41 1.85 -16.71
N LEU A 698 15.54 3.05 -17.27
CA LEU A 698 15.60 4.31 -16.53
C LEU A 698 14.30 5.09 -16.75
N LYS A 699 13.97 6.00 -15.84
CA LYS A 699 12.87 6.97 -16.02
C LYS A 699 13.37 8.38 -15.77
N VAL A 700 13.24 9.21 -16.80
CA VAL A 700 13.62 10.63 -16.80
C VAL A 700 12.32 11.43 -16.76
N LYS A 701 12.13 12.19 -15.68
CA LYS A 701 10.98 13.09 -15.53
C LYS A 701 11.42 14.52 -15.38
N LYS A 702 10.56 15.45 -15.81
CA LYS A 702 10.77 16.90 -15.66
C LYS A 702 10.92 17.33 -14.19
N ASP A 703 10.24 16.66 -13.25
CA ASP A 703 10.37 16.92 -11.80
C ASP A 703 11.64 16.30 -11.15
N TYR A 704 12.34 15.39 -11.84
CA TYR A 704 13.58 14.78 -11.33
C TYR A 704 14.84 15.55 -11.73
N LEU A 705 14.76 16.35 -12.79
CA LEU A 705 15.85 17.23 -13.22
C LEU A 705 16.15 18.29 -12.15
N ALA A 706 17.43 18.47 -11.84
CA ALA A 706 17.88 19.46 -10.86
C ALA A 706 17.65 20.89 -11.38
N GLY A 707 17.08 21.76 -10.55
CA GLY A 707 16.74 23.14 -10.94
C GLY A 707 15.51 23.29 -11.86
N VAL A 708 14.81 22.20 -12.19
CA VAL A 708 13.65 22.20 -13.11
C VAL A 708 12.41 21.62 -12.41
N GLY A 709 11.23 22.16 -12.71
CA GLY A 709 9.94 21.76 -12.12
C GLY A 709 9.60 22.51 -10.83
N ASP A 710 8.31 22.79 -10.62
CA ASP A 710 7.85 23.73 -9.60
C ASP A 710 8.03 23.22 -8.16
N SER A 711 8.60 24.10 -7.32
CA SER A 711 8.72 23.94 -5.87
C SER A 711 7.94 25.05 -5.16
N LEU A 712 7.26 24.70 -4.07
CA LEU A 712 6.46 25.61 -3.28
C LEU A 712 7.04 25.73 -1.86
N ASP A 713 7.13 26.94 -1.34
CA ASP A 713 7.48 27.19 0.06
C ASP A 713 6.19 27.24 0.87
N LEU A 714 5.95 26.26 1.75
CA LEU A 714 4.65 26.06 2.41
C LEU A 714 4.76 26.08 3.94
N VAL A 715 3.73 26.62 4.60
CA VAL A 715 3.66 26.77 6.06
C VAL A 715 3.17 25.48 6.71
N VAL A 716 3.82 25.03 7.78
CA VAL A 716 3.37 23.89 8.59
C VAL A 716 2.28 24.34 9.57
N LEU A 717 1.07 23.78 9.47
CA LEU A 717 -0.07 24.13 10.35
C LEU A 717 -0.46 23.04 11.36
N GLY A 718 -0.04 21.79 11.14
CA GLY A 718 -0.41 20.67 12.01
C GLY A 718 0.24 19.36 11.63
N ALA A 719 0.00 18.31 12.42
CA ALA A 719 0.58 16.99 12.24
C ALA A 719 -0.41 15.84 12.54
N TYR A 720 -0.04 14.67 12.04
CA TYR A 720 -0.69 13.40 12.30
C TYR A 720 0.28 12.49 13.05
N TYR A 721 -0.18 11.79 14.08
CA TYR A 721 0.67 10.86 14.83
C TYR A 721 1.13 9.71 13.94
N GLY A 722 2.41 9.35 14.05
CA GLY A 722 2.97 8.26 13.27
C GLY A 722 2.39 6.90 13.67
N ARG A 723 2.40 5.97 12.71
CA ARG A 723 1.91 4.60 12.89
C ARG A 723 3.00 3.60 12.51
N GLY A 724 2.96 2.40 13.06
CA GLY A 724 4.01 1.40 12.84
C GLY A 724 5.34 1.84 13.47
N LYS A 725 6.41 1.99 12.67
CA LYS A 725 7.72 2.47 13.15
C LYS A 725 7.69 3.87 13.78
N ARG A 726 6.82 4.76 13.30
CA ARG A 726 6.83 6.20 13.64
C ARG A 726 5.98 6.58 14.86
N THR A 727 5.55 5.64 15.70
CA THR A 727 4.63 5.93 16.83
C THR A 727 5.17 6.87 17.91
N SER A 728 6.49 7.12 17.93
CA SER A 728 7.15 8.10 18.81
C SER A 728 7.19 9.54 18.27
N VAL A 729 6.78 9.77 17.01
CA VAL A 729 6.92 11.04 16.30
C VAL A 729 5.69 11.37 15.44
N TYR A 730 5.70 12.53 14.80
CA TYR A 730 4.73 12.87 13.77
C TYR A 730 5.03 12.10 12.47
N GLY A 731 4.02 11.40 11.94
CA GLY A 731 4.15 10.58 10.74
C GLY A 731 3.93 11.33 9.43
N ALA A 732 3.12 12.39 9.48
CA ALA A 732 2.83 13.30 8.38
C ALA A 732 2.41 14.68 8.91
N PHE A 733 2.50 15.70 8.06
CA PHE A 733 2.25 17.10 8.37
C PHE A 733 1.21 17.70 7.42
N LEU A 734 0.39 18.63 7.92
CA LEU A 734 -0.59 19.41 7.16
C LEU A 734 0.04 20.76 6.78
N LEU A 735 0.11 21.05 5.48
CA LEU A 735 0.74 22.25 4.94
C LEU A 735 -0.25 23.20 4.27
N ALA A 736 0.10 24.49 4.24
CA ALA A 736 -0.71 25.56 3.66
C ALA A 736 0.09 26.55 2.80
N ALA A 737 -0.61 27.15 1.84
CA ALA A 737 -0.18 28.35 1.10
C ALA A 737 -0.75 29.61 1.79
N TYR A 738 -0.17 30.78 1.56
CA TYR A 738 -0.62 32.04 2.17
C TYR A 738 -1.55 32.83 1.24
N ASN A 739 -2.70 33.30 1.73
CA ASN A 739 -3.61 34.16 0.98
C ASN A 739 -3.51 35.62 1.48
N PRO A 740 -2.78 36.51 0.77
CA PRO A 740 -2.58 37.89 1.21
C PRO A 740 -3.83 38.77 1.06
N ASN A 741 -4.90 38.29 0.42
CA ASN A 741 -6.14 39.07 0.25
C ASN A 741 -7.00 39.09 1.53
N ASN A 742 -6.90 38.03 2.35
CA ASN A 742 -7.71 37.81 3.55
C ASN A 742 -6.87 37.49 4.80
N ASP A 743 -5.54 37.50 4.68
CA ASP A 743 -4.54 37.17 5.71
C ASP A 743 -4.73 35.76 6.32
N THR A 744 -4.99 34.76 5.47
CA THR A 744 -5.20 33.37 5.90
C THR A 744 -4.16 32.38 5.37
N TYR A 745 -3.98 31.28 6.09
CA TYR A 745 -3.20 30.12 5.65
C TYR A 745 -4.15 29.04 5.15
N GLU A 746 -4.12 28.78 3.84
CA GLU A 746 -5.03 27.88 3.17
C GLU A 746 -4.39 26.52 2.90
N THR A 747 -4.95 25.47 3.50
CA THR A 747 -4.41 24.10 3.41
C THR A 747 -4.34 23.61 1.97
N ILE A 748 -3.21 23.03 1.58
CA ILE A 748 -2.90 22.60 0.20
C ILE A 748 -2.55 21.10 0.10
N CYS A 749 -1.84 20.52 1.06
CA CYS A 749 -1.46 19.11 1.02
C CYS A 749 -1.13 18.54 2.41
N ASN A 750 -1.04 17.21 2.48
CA ASN A 750 -0.38 16.49 3.58
C ASN A 750 0.91 15.89 3.05
N ILE A 751 2.02 15.98 3.81
CA ILE A 751 3.30 15.35 3.43
C ILE A 751 3.83 14.42 4.52
N GLY A 752 4.41 13.29 4.14
CA GLY A 752 5.05 12.32 5.04
C GLY A 752 6.32 11.68 4.45
N THR A 753 6.82 12.23 3.33
CA THR A 753 7.96 11.72 2.56
C THR A 753 8.93 12.86 2.21
N GLY A 754 10.21 12.52 2.03
CA GLY A 754 11.32 13.47 1.86
C GLY A 754 12.16 13.67 3.14
N PHE A 755 11.63 13.30 4.30
CA PHE A 755 12.33 13.36 5.59
C PHE A 755 13.25 12.16 5.84
N SER A 756 14.42 12.40 6.45
CA SER A 756 15.17 11.38 7.19
C SER A 756 14.52 11.12 8.56
N GLU A 757 14.85 10.01 9.22
CA GLU A 757 14.26 9.71 10.53
C GLU A 757 14.76 10.69 11.62
N ALA A 758 16.04 11.08 11.59
CA ALA A 758 16.58 12.14 12.45
C ALA A 758 15.84 13.50 12.30
N ALA A 759 15.49 13.90 11.07
CA ALA A 759 14.71 15.12 10.84
C ALA A 759 13.29 15.02 11.41
N LEU A 760 12.68 13.82 11.44
CA LEU A 760 11.36 13.64 12.06
C LEU A 760 11.43 13.73 13.59
N GLU A 761 12.51 13.27 14.22
CA GLU A 761 12.74 13.45 15.65
C GLU A 761 13.01 14.91 16.01
N GLU A 762 13.81 15.62 15.20
CA GLU A 762 14.06 17.05 15.36
C GLU A 762 12.79 17.88 15.18
N PHE A 763 12.04 17.69 14.08
CA PHE A 763 10.77 18.39 13.88
C PHE A 763 9.71 18.01 14.92
N HIS A 764 9.71 16.79 15.47
CA HIS A 764 8.84 16.45 16.60
C HIS A 764 9.23 17.22 17.86
N LYS A 765 10.52 17.27 18.21
CA LYS A 765 11.05 18.04 19.35
C LYS A 765 10.81 19.54 19.19
N GLU A 766 10.84 20.07 17.96
CA GLU A 766 10.61 21.47 17.67
C GLU A 766 9.10 21.84 17.66
N LEU A 767 8.29 21.13 16.88
CA LEU A 767 6.88 21.48 16.67
C LEU A 767 6.00 21.15 17.89
N SER A 768 6.38 20.17 18.71
CA SER A 768 5.68 19.88 19.98
C SER A 768 5.68 21.07 20.97
N GLN A 769 6.62 22.02 20.82
CA GLN A 769 6.65 23.26 21.61
C GLN A 769 5.72 24.35 21.04
N THR A 770 5.18 24.16 19.84
CA THR A 770 4.30 25.12 19.13
C THR A 770 2.84 24.66 19.05
N VAL A 771 2.45 23.64 19.83
CA VAL A 771 1.12 23.02 19.79
C VAL A 771 0.03 23.97 20.29
N ILE A 772 -1.12 23.95 19.61
CA ILE A 772 -2.33 24.69 19.99
C ILE A 772 -3.56 23.77 20.02
N ASP A 773 -4.47 24.00 20.98
CA ASP A 773 -5.65 23.15 21.22
C ASP A 773 -6.67 23.14 20.06
N ARG A 774 -6.62 24.15 19.18
CA ARG A 774 -7.58 24.38 18.09
C ARG A 774 -6.95 25.20 16.96
N PRO A 775 -7.40 25.03 15.70
CA PRO A 775 -6.94 25.86 14.59
C PRO A 775 -7.24 27.34 14.83
N LYS A 776 -6.44 28.22 14.23
CA LYS A 776 -6.66 29.66 14.27
C LYS A 776 -7.85 30.04 13.38
N PRO A 777 -8.57 31.15 13.66
CA PRO A 777 -9.63 31.64 12.78
C PRO A 777 -9.19 31.95 11.34
N PHE A 778 -7.89 32.21 11.16
CA PHE A 778 -7.25 32.47 9.86
C PHE A 778 -6.61 31.22 9.22
N TYR A 779 -6.99 30.01 9.65
CA TYR A 779 -6.63 28.76 8.96
C TYR A 779 -7.81 28.30 8.09
N SER A 780 -7.63 28.23 6.77
CA SER A 780 -8.65 27.71 5.85
C SER A 780 -8.43 26.21 5.59
N HIS A 781 -9.30 25.38 6.15
CA HIS A 781 -9.16 23.92 6.15
C HIS A 781 -10.46 23.17 5.84
N SER A 782 -10.37 21.85 5.64
CA SER A 782 -11.56 20.99 5.53
C SER A 782 -12.38 21.09 6.82
N SER A 783 -13.72 21.16 6.71
CA SER A 783 -14.64 21.12 7.85
C SER A 783 -14.97 19.69 8.31
N VAL A 784 -14.36 18.67 7.68
CA VAL A 784 -14.66 17.26 7.92
C VAL A 784 -13.75 16.69 9.01
N ASN A 785 -14.32 16.16 10.10
CA ASN A 785 -13.56 15.70 11.28
C ASN A 785 -12.44 14.68 10.98
N LYS A 786 -12.66 13.77 10.02
CA LYS A 786 -11.66 12.76 9.60
C LYS A 786 -10.50 13.32 8.75
N ASP A 787 -10.60 14.58 8.32
CA ASP A 787 -9.56 15.25 7.52
C ASP A 787 -8.64 16.13 8.39
N GLN A 788 -9.02 16.42 9.64
CA GLN A 788 -8.25 17.26 10.57
C GLN A 788 -6.91 16.61 10.90
N PRO A 789 -5.85 17.38 11.23
CA PRO A 789 -4.66 16.84 11.86
C PRO A 789 -4.99 16.39 13.30
N ASP A 790 -4.20 15.46 13.82
CA ASP A 790 -4.30 15.02 15.22
C ASP A 790 -3.77 16.11 16.19
N VAL A 791 -2.90 16.99 15.68
CA VAL A 791 -2.25 18.10 16.42
C VAL A 791 -2.20 19.35 15.53
N TRP A 792 -2.54 20.52 16.08
CA TRP A 792 -2.36 21.82 15.41
C TRP A 792 -1.15 22.56 15.96
N PHE A 793 -0.52 23.40 15.14
CA PHE A 793 0.61 24.24 15.52
C PHE A 793 0.33 25.73 15.28
N GLU A 794 1.06 26.61 15.96
CA GLU A 794 1.29 27.99 15.52
C GLU A 794 2.04 28.02 14.17
N PRO A 795 1.77 28.99 13.28
CA PRO A 795 2.45 29.07 12.00
C PRO A 795 3.86 29.61 12.24
N ARG A 796 4.89 28.76 12.09
CA ARG A 796 6.29 29.17 12.25
C ARG A 796 7.23 28.61 11.19
N LEU A 797 7.17 27.30 10.94
CA LEU A 797 8.05 26.67 9.96
C LEU A 797 7.51 26.84 8.54
N VAL A 798 8.41 27.18 7.62
CA VAL A 798 8.18 27.15 6.17
C VAL A 798 9.10 26.09 5.58
N TRP A 799 8.57 25.21 4.74
CA TRP A 799 9.30 24.12 4.11
C TRP A 799 9.24 24.21 2.59
N GLU A 800 10.36 23.93 1.93
CA GLU A 800 10.41 23.79 0.47
C GLU A 800 9.90 22.41 0.08
N VAL A 801 8.83 22.38 -0.73
CA VAL A 801 8.13 21.16 -1.13
C VAL A 801 8.10 21.08 -2.66
N LYS A 802 8.63 20.00 -3.23
CA LYS A 802 8.53 19.73 -4.67
C LYS A 802 7.34 18.82 -4.96
N THR A 803 6.65 19.08 -6.06
CA THR A 803 5.50 18.30 -6.56
C THR A 803 5.81 17.72 -7.93
N ALA A 804 5.04 16.71 -8.38
CA ALA A 804 5.01 16.32 -9.79
C ALA A 804 4.06 17.22 -10.58
N ASP A 805 2.81 17.31 -10.11
CA ASP A 805 1.73 18.12 -10.69
C ASP A 805 0.96 18.89 -9.60
N LEU A 806 0.15 19.85 -10.03
CA LEU A 806 -0.94 20.45 -9.26
C LEU A 806 -2.28 19.85 -9.72
N THR A 807 -3.25 19.77 -8.81
CA THR A 807 -4.53 19.06 -9.01
C THR A 807 -5.67 19.74 -8.26
N LEU A 808 -6.91 19.65 -8.75
CA LEU A 808 -8.08 20.11 -7.99
C LEU A 808 -8.47 19.11 -6.90
N SER A 809 -8.88 19.64 -5.74
CA SER A 809 -9.21 18.85 -4.55
C SER A 809 -10.49 19.33 -3.85
N PRO A 810 -11.41 18.42 -3.48
CA PRO A 810 -12.56 18.77 -2.64
C PRO A 810 -12.20 18.93 -1.16
N ARG A 811 -10.99 18.49 -0.74
CA ARG A 811 -10.53 18.51 0.66
C ARG A 811 -9.79 19.81 1.00
N TYR A 812 -8.86 20.18 0.16
CA TYR A 812 -7.96 21.32 0.38
C TYR A 812 -8.60 22.63 -0.07
N LYS A 813 -8.08 23.75 0.44
CA LYS A 813 -8.70 25.07 0.34
C LYS A 813 -7.86 26.10 -0.40
N ALA A 814 -6.55 25.88 -0.55
CA ALA A 814 -5.65 26.77 -1.26
C ALA A 814 -6.20 27.19 -2.63
N ALA A 815 -6.43 28.50 -2.78
CA ALA A 815 -6.93 29.12 -4.00
C ALA A 815 -8.34 28.67 -4.44
N ALA A 816 -9.20 28.20 -3.52
CA ALA A 816 -10.57 27.81 -3.86
C ALA A 816 -11.42 29.00 -4.35
N ASP A 817 -11.09 30.21 -3.89
CA ASP A 817 -11.63 31.51 -4.34
C ASP A 817 -11.32 31.79 -5.81
N GLU A 818 -10.08 31.56 -6.23
CA GLU A 818 -9.59 31.69 -7.62
C GLU A 818 -10.26 30.71 -8.62
N PHE A 819 -11.07 29.75 -8.15
CA PHE A 819 -11.83 28.80 -8.99
C PHE A 819 -13.34 28.77 -8.70
N GLU A 820 -13.87 29.67 -7.87
CA GLU A 820 -15.31 29.84 -7.68
C GLU A 820 -15.95 30.41 -8.97
N GLY A 821 -17.12 29.91 -9.36
CA GLY A 821 -17.76 30.26 -10.65
C GLY A 821 -17.08 29.72 -11.93
N THR A 822 -15.97 28.97 -11.81
CA THR A 822 -15.28 28.33 -12.95
C THR A 822 -15.60 26.84 -13.05
N THR A 823 -15.10 26.15 -14.10
CA THR A 823 -15.11 24.68 -14.20
C THR A 823 -14.47 23.96 -13.01
N GLY A 824 -13.61 24.63 -12.23
CA GLY A 824 -13.09 24.12 -10.97
C GLY A 824 -14.17 23.92 -9.90
N GLY A 825 -15.21 24.75 -9.90
CA GLY A 825 -16.38 24.64 -9.02
C GLY A 825 -16.07 24.86 -7.54
N GLY A 826 -15.26 25.87 -7.21
CA GLY A 826 -14.91 26.21 -5.82
C GLY A 826 -14.06 25.15 -5.09
N LYS A 827 -13.37 24.28 -5.84
CA LYS A 827 -12.40 23.31 -5.32
C LYS A 827 -11.04 23.99 -5.15
N GLY A 828 -10.38 23.78 -4.02
CA GLY A 828 -9.00 24.22 -3.82
C GLY A 828 -8.01 23.36 -4.59
N VAL A 829 -6.79 23.86 -4.73
CA VAL A 829 -5.68 23.15 -5.39
C VAL A 829 -4.92 22.29 -4.38
N SER A 830 -4.29 21.22 -4.87
CA SER A 830 -3.46 20.29 -4.10
C SER A 830 -2.31 19.71 -4.92
N LEU A 831 -1.27 19.24 -4.22
CA LEU A 831 -0.03 18.76 -4.82
C LEU A 831 -0.06 17.24 -5.06
N ARG A 832 0.41 16.79 -6.23
CA ARG A 832 0.55 15.37 -6.58
C ARG A 832 1.97 14.87 -6.28
N PHE A 833 2.07 13.85 -5.42
CA PHE A 833 3.34 13.31 -4.90
C PHE A 833 4.26 14.34 -4.21
N PRO A 834 3.76 15.21 -3.32
CA PRO A 834 4.57 16.23 -2.65
C PRO A 834 5.63 15.61 -1.73
N ARG A 835 6.83 16.21 -1.74
CA ARG A 835 8.00 15.76 -0.96
C ARG A 835 8.67 16.95 -0.29
N PHE A 836 9.03 16.80 0.97
CA PHE A 836 9.95 17.71 1.64
C PHE A 836 11.31 17.73 0.92
N ILE A 837 11.87 18.92 0.73
CA ILE A 837 13.23 19.14 0.21
C ILE A 837 14.15 19.66 1.32
N LYS A 838 13.74 20.72 2.02
CA LYS A 838 14.47 21.33 3.15
C LYS A 838 13.57 22.27 3.96
N SER A 839 14.03 22.65 5.16
CA SER A 839 13.49 23.83 5.85
C SER A 839 13.88 25.11 5.11
N ARG A 840 13.09 26.17 5.31
CA ARG A 840 13.32 27.52 4.77
C ARG A 840 13.41 28.52 5.91
N ASP A 841 14.48 28.38 6.69
CA ASP A 841 14.77 29.22 7.84
C ASP A 841 15.06 30.69 7.44
N ASP A 842 15.28 30.93 6.13
CA ASP A 842 15.35 32.23 5.47
C ASP A 842 13.96 32.89 5.21
N LYS A 843 12.86 32.19 5.50
CA LYS A 843 11.49 32.65 5.26
C LYS A 843 10.59 32.58 6.49
N LYS A 844 9.75 33.61 6.63
CA LYS A 844 8.60 33.63 7.54
C LYS A 844 7.33 33.07 6.87
N PRO A 845 6.32 32.63 7.64
CA PRO A 845 5.03 32.16 7.10
C PRO A 845 4.38 33.09 6.08
N GLU A 846 4.46 34.41 6.26
CA GLU A 846 3.87 35.42 5.35
C GLU A 846 4.65 35.54 4.02
N GLN A 847 5.81 34.88 3.91
CA GLN A 847 6.68 34.81 2.73
C GLN A 847 6.60 33.45 2.02
N ALA A 848 5.66 32.58 2.43
CA ALA A 848 5.31 31.35 1.74
C ALA A 848 4.77 31.61 0.32
N THR A 849 4.71 30.57 -0.50
CA THR A 849 4.05 30.61 -1.82
C THR A 849 2.58 31.00 -1.64
N THR A 850 2.13 32.01 -2.40
CA THR A 850 0.78 32.54 -2.26
C THR A 850 -0.25 31.69 -2.97
N THR A 851 -1.49 31.70 -2.51
CA THR A 851 -2.61 30.96 -3.13
C THR A 851 -2.82 31.39 -4.59
N ARG A 852 -2.71 32.69 -4.88
CA ARG A 852 -2.67 33.19 -6.26
C ARG A 852 -1.53 32.57 -7.09
N ALA A 853 -0.32 32.42 -6.54
CA ALA A 853 0.77 31.77 -7.27
C ALA A 853 0.48 30.28 -7.51
N VAL A 854 -0.18 29.59 -6.57
CA VAL A 854 -0.69 28.21 -6.76
C VAL A 854 -1.72 28.15 -7.89
N ALA A 855 -2.66 29.10 -7.97
CA ALA A 855 -3.61 29.20 -9.06
C ALA A 855 -2.94 29.49 -10.41
N GLU A 856 -1.94 30.39 -10.44
CA GLU A 856 -1.17 30.67 -11.65
C GLU A 856 -0.31 29.47 -12.10
N MET A 857 0.23 28.65 -11.19
CA MET A 857 0.90 27.38 -11.50
C MET A 857 -0.09 26.36 -12.09
N TYR A 858 -1.23 26.14 -11.43
CA TYR A 858 -2.26 25.21 -11.93
C TYR A 858 -2.80 25.64 -13.30
N ARG A 859 -3.10 26.94 -13.48
CA ARG A 859 -3.57 27.48 -14.76
C ARG A 859 -2.53 27.37 -15.87
N LYS A 860 -1.22 27.41 -15.58
CA LYS A 860 -0.16 27.12 -16.58
C LYS A 860 -0.14 25.65 -16.99
N GLN A 861 -0.27 24.74 -16.03
CA GLN A 861 -0.37 23.29 -16.30
C GLN A 861 -1.62 22.96 -17.13
N GLU A 862 -2.77 23.57 -16.80
CA GLU A 862 -4.02 23.45 -17.56
C GLU A 862 -3.91 24.13 -18.93
N ALA A 863 -3.24 25.28 -19.04
CA ALA A 863 -3.01 25.98 -20.31
C ALA A 863 -2.14 25.16 -21.26
N VAL A 864 -1.10 24.46 -20.79
CA VAL A 864 -0.35 23.51 -21.64
C VAL A 864 -1.30 22.42 -22.17
N ALA A 865 -2.09 21.79 -21.30
CA ALA A 865 -3.08 20.79 -21.71
C ALA A 865 -4.15 21.35 -22.70
N LYS A 866 -4.52 22.63 -22.58
CA LYS A 866 -5.50 23.30 -23.44
C LYS A 866 -4.93 23.85 -24.75
N GLU A 867 -3.71 24.36 -24.78
CA GLU A 867 -3.03 24.74 -26.04
C GLU A 867 -2.75 23.51 -26.91
N ASN A 868 -2.51 22.36 -26.28
CA ASN A 868 -2.48 21.07 -26.95
C ASN A 868 -3.85 20.73 -27.56
N ALA A 869 -4.95 20.86 -26.80
CA ALA A 869 -6.30 20.64 -27.31
C ALA A 869 -6.65 21.58 -28.49
N GLY A 870 -6.47 22.89 -28.30
CA GLY A 870 -6.99 23.97 -29.15
C GLY A 870 -6.28 24.21 -30.50
N LYS A 871 -5.38 23.33 -30.95
CA LYS A 871 -4.74 23.44 -32.28
C LYS A 871 -5.64 23.01 -33.46
N LYS A 872 -6.97 23.12 -33.32
CA LYS A 872 -7.99 23.46 -34.35
C LYS A 872 -9.41 23.36 -33.75
N GLY A 873 -10.28 24.33 -34.03
CA GLY A 873 -11.56 24.54 -33.33
C GLY A 873 -11.32 25.49 -32.15
N VAL A 874 -11.60 26.80 -32.22
CA VAL A 874 -12.89 27.52 -32.49
C VAL A 874 -13.86 27.32 -31.34
N ASP A 875 -14.37 28.44 -30.83
CA ASP A 875 -15.19 28.54 -29.61
C ASP A 875 -16.53 27.78 -29.73
N ASP A 876 -16.99 27.25 -28.59
CA ASP A 876 -18.42 27.16 -28.27
C ASP A 876 -18.60 27.39 -26.76
N ASP A 877 -19.35 28.44 -26.40
CA ASP A 877 -19.72 28.74 -25.02
C ASP A 877 -20.80 27.76 -24.54
N PHE A 878 -20.60 27.16 -23.37
CA PHE A 878 -21.66 26.43 -22.66
C PHE A 878 -22.01 27.12 -21.34
N GLU A 879 -23.13 27.85 -21.36
CA GLU A 879 -23.83 28.28 -20.14
C GLU A 879 -24.37 27.05 -19.36
N TYR A 880 -24.51 27.20 -18.04
CA TYR A 880 -24.90 26.15 -17.07
C TYR A 880 -26.28 26.40 -16.46
#